data_AF-A0A1N6N3M7-F1
#
_entry.id   AF-A0A1N6N3M7-F1
#
_cell.length_a   1.000
_cell.length_b   1.000
_cell.length_c   1.000
_cell.angle_alpha   90.00
_cell.angle_beta   90.00
_cell.angle_gamma   90.00
#
_symmetry.space_group_name_H-M   'P 1'
#
loop_
_entity.id
_entity.type
_entity.pdbx_description
1 polymer ?
#
loop_
_entity_poly.entity_id
_entity_poly.type
_entity_poly.pdbx_seq_one_letter_code
_entity_poly.pdbx_strand_id
1 'polypeptide(L)'
;MKKITLLLAGLTAPFYFSQQAGDVFSVEQKLNLTPQGVVNFISGNLGEQNAPDFVSYLNGFNLGLKAYKITYYTKNENNVLVKATGLVMYPNVNYKLSTVVSDHGTTDSRNNVPSNLKGTMTAGFAVELSYVLNGYILMAPDYVGMGTGDGIHPYVHYPTEASATIDFVTAANKVLTQQGVKRYDEYFITGYSQGAHAAMSTLKKLSISNPTNLKFKYAFMGDGPYDFSGVTLQKGVIEKETYPFTSFFANVLNTCNNIGYKTYTNNISEVISAEYMDKYNYHVVQDNGGMLWGPVIWKKLFTTNFINDVTNNQNNKLRQCLRASDVYDWYNKTPTTLGHSTVDLAIHPENTSKTITTQRGYYPWWDVDKYKLESLYWGPVGHVGGIIPFVLASNAKLNTVRSGGFFNEWAMLTSKNSTNQETVNNLYNSQIKPDLNGKKLIEITDFNKENSQNKAAVQNDLSKLKDGIYLLKVSENNATQFVPYIKNTPKTVAENEIVKSENNHILSLRINEDELKSINIFDQDKNLIKTITRKNYIENNGIKLDNFDSQEYTFEIVSEYYNLQFNKKIENSNSRETVDIFAQNKMINIRSGEEIKNVTIYSISGELIQNNESNKNEFISNQLQPGVYIVNISMKSGKTINKKVKL
;
A
#
# COMPACT_ATOMS: atom_id res chain seq x y z
N MET A 1 4.73 10.73 -82.65
CA MET A 1 4.25 10.27 -81.33
C MET A 1 5.22 10.74 -80.26
N LYS A 2 4.90 11.83 -79.53
CA LYS A 2 5.67 12.31 -78.37
C LYS A 2 4.81 12.07 -77.13
N LYS A 3 5.28 11.18 -76.24
CA LYS A 3 4.64 10.91 -74.95
C LYS A 3 4.92 12.07 -74.01
N ILE A 4 3.87 12.69 -73.49
CA ILE A 4 3.94 13.69 -72.42
C ILE A 4 3.93 12.94 -71.10
N THR A 5 5.04 13.02 -70.37
CA THR A 5 5.17 12.50 -69.01
C THR A 5 4.64 13.56 -68.06
N LEU A 6 3.46 13.32 -67.47
CA LEU A 6 2.89 14.17 -66.43
C LEU A 6 3.60 13.86 -65.11
N LEU A 7 4.37 14.80 -64.59
CA LEU A 7 4.97 14.71 -63.26
C LEU A 7 3.87 14.92 -62.20
N LEU A 8 3.54 13.87 -61.44
CA LEU A 8 2.76 14.01 -60.20
C LEU A 8 3.68 14.60 -59.13
N ALA A 9 3.50 15.89 -58.82
CA ALA A 9 4.06 16.49 -57.61
C ALA A 9 3.23 16.01 -56.40
N GLY A 10 3.74 15.03 -55.66
CA GLY A 10 3.17 14.61 -54.39
C GLY A 10 3.36 15.70 -53.34
N LEU A 11 2.26 16.30 -52.89
CA LEU A 11 2.19 17.12 -51.67
C LEU A 11 2.33 16.18 -50.46
N THR A 12 3.54 15.89 -50.01
CA THR A 12 3.77 15.38 -48.65
C THR A 12 3.85 16.57 -47.71
N ALA A 13 2.72 17.00 -47.15
CA ALA A 13 2.73 17.91 -46.02
C ALA A 13 3.34 17.18 -44.81
N PRO A 14 4.39 17.69 -44.16
CA PRO A 14 4.84 17.14 -42.89
C PRO A 14 3.77 17.48 -41.85
N PHE A 15 3.06 16.46 -41.36
CA PHE A 15 2.25 16.60 -40.15
C PHE A 15 3.20 16.85 -38.97
N TYR A 16 3.45 18.12 -38.66
CA TYR A 16 4.02 18.51 -37.38
C TYR A 16 2.97 18.18 -36.31
N PHE A 17 3.07 17.01 -35.69
CA PHE A 17 2.33 16.76 -34.46
C PHE A 17 2.77 17.80 -33.42
N SER A 18 1.82 18.62 -32.95
CA SER A 18 2.05 19.55 -31.85
C SER A 18 2.55 18.77 -30.63
N GLN A 19 3.55 19.28 -29.91
CA GLN A 19 4.07 18.65 -28.70
C GLN A 19 2.93 18.43 -27.69
N GLN A 20 2.94 17.26 -27.06
CA GLN A 20 1.94 16.85 -26.09
C GLN A 20 2.57 16.61 -24.72
N ALA A 21 1.72 16.59 -23.71
CA ALA A 21 2.10 16.13 -22.38
C ALA A 21 2.65 14.70 -22.45
N GLY A 22 3.78 14.45 -21.77
CA GLY A 22 4.52 13.18 -21.83
C GLY A 22 5.47 13.03 -23.03
N ASP A 23 5.64 14.05 -23.87
CA ASP A 23 6.69 14.06 -24.90
C ASP A 23 8.07 14.36 -24.31
N VAL A 24 9.08 13.64 -24.80
CA VAL A 24 10.48 13.81 -24.40
C VAL A 24 11.05 15.01 -25.17
N PHE A 25 11.59 15.99 -24.44
CA PHE A 25 12.31 17.12 -25.01
C PHE A 25 13.81 16.80 -25.15
N SER A 26 14.43 16.29 -24.08
CA SER A 26 15.84 15.90 -24.08
C SER A 26 16.15 14.83 -23.04
N VAL A 27 17.26 14.12 -23.24
CA VAL A 27 17.77 13.09 -22.32
C VAL A 27 19.26 13.33 -22.08
N GLU A 28 19.67 13.40 -20.82
CA GLU A 28 21.06 13.58 -20.38
C GLU A 28 21.47 12.38 -19.52
N GLN A 29 22.55 11.68 -19.87
CA GLN A 29 23.08 10.61 -19.01
C GLN A 29 23.82 11.21 -17.82
N LYS A 30 23.32 10.96 -16.61
CA LYS A 30 23.90 11.45 -15.34
C LYS A 30 24.93 10.49 -14.76
N LEU A 31 24.67 9.19 -14.83
CA LEU A 31 25.54 8.16 -14.24
C LEU A 31 25.67 6.93 -15.13
N ASN A 32 26.83 6.31 -15.06
CA ASN A 32 27.11 4.96 -15.55
C ASN A 32 28.21 4.35 -14.67
N LEU A 33 27.80 3.70 -13.59
CA LEU A 33 28.69 3.25 -12.50
C LEU A 33 28.89 1.74 -12.53
N THR A 34 30.11 1.31 -12.23
CA THR A 34 30.42 -0.07 -11.84
C THR A 34 29.94 -0.33 -10.41
N PRO A 35 29.87 -1.60 -9.94
CA PRO A 35 29.51 -1.87 -8.55
C PRO A 35 30.40 -1.15 -7.52
N GLN A 36 31.71 -1.08 -7.75
CA GLN A 36 32.61 -0.31 -6.90
C GLN A 36 32.31 1.20 -6.94
N GLY A 37 31.96 1.73 -8.12
CA GLY A 37 31.53 3.11 -8.27
C GLY A 37 30.25 3.43 -7.49
N VAL A 38 29.35 2.45 -7.35
CA VAL A 38 28.11 2.57 -6.57
C VAL A 38 28.40 2.67 -5.08
N VAL A 39 29.31 1.86 -4.54
CA VAL A 39 29.75 1.98 -3.13
C VAL A 39 30.26 3.39 -2.84
N ASN A 40 31.12 3.93 -3.72
CA ASN A 40 31.64 5.30 -3.57
C ASN A 40 30.52 6.35 -3.68
N PHE A 41 29.55 6.13 -4.58
CA PHE A 41 28.40 7.02 -4.74
C PHE A 41 27.52 7.03 -3.49
N ILE A 42 27.24 5.88 -2.88
CA ILE A 42 26.51 5.77 -1.60
C ILE A 42 27.20 6.61 -0.53
N SER A 43 28.51 6.42 -0.31
CA SER A 43 29.26 7.16 0.70
C SER A 43 29.25 8.68 0.53
N GLY A 44 29.08 9.19 -0.70
CA GLY A 44 29.08 10.62 -1.00
C GLY A 44 27.70 11.29 -1.13
N ASN A 45 26.60 10.53 -1.18
CA ASN A 45 25.26 11.06 -1.51
C ASN A 45 24.17 10.71 -0.48
N LEU A 46 24.54 10.01 0.58
CA LEU A 46 23.69 9.78 1.75
C LEU A 46 23.77 10.98 2.71
N GLY A 47 22.63 11.38 3.28
CA GLY A 47 22.56 12.45 4.29
C GLY A 47 23.06 12.03 5.69
N GLU A 48 23.09 12.99 6.62
CA GLU A 48 23.68 12.82 7.97
C GLU A 48 22.93 11.83 8.88
N GLN A 49 21.66 11.51 8.58
CA GLN A 49 20.81 10.66 9.44
C GLN A 49 20.93 9.16 9.17
N ASN A 50 21.85 8.72 8.31
CA ASN A 50 21.93 7.33 7.91
C ASN A 50 22.71 6.49 8.93
N ALA A 51 21.99 5.61 9.64
CA ALA A 51 22.60 4.67 10.59
C ALA A 51 23.61 3.72 9.89
N PRO A 52 24.70 3.30 10.55
CA PRO A 52 25.70 2.41 9.94
C PRO A 52 25.13 1.12 9.36
N ASP A 53 24.14 0.51 10.01
CA ASP A 53 23.46 -0.69 9.52
C ASP A 53 22.61 -0.41 8.28
N PHE A 54 22.00 0.78 8.18
CA PHE A 54 21.27 1.20 6.99
C PHE A 54 22.23 1.40 5.80
N VAL A 55 23.37 2.06 6.02
CA VAL A 55 24.42 2.18 5.00
C VAL A 55 24.94 0.81 4.58
N SER A 56 25.15 -0.09 5.55
CA SER A 56 25.60 -1.47 5.28
C SER A 56 24.56 -2.28 4.51
N TYR A 57 23.28 -2.08 4.79
CA TYR A 57 22.18 -2.64 4.01
C TYR A 57 22.24 -2.17 2.55
N LEU A 58 22.40 -0.87 2.29
CA LEU A 58 22.53 -0.33 0.94
C LEU A 58 23.81 -0.83 0.23
N ASN A 59 24.92 -0.97 0.95
CA ASN A 59 26.17 -1.52 0.42
C ASN A 59 26.12 -3.03 0.18
N GLY A 60 25.11 -3.74 0.72
CA GLY A 60 24.91 -5.17 0.47
C GLY A 60 24.60 -5.50 -1.00
N PHE A 61 24.20 -4.50 -1.80
CA PHE A 61 23.86 -4.67 -3.20
C PHE A 61 25.06 -4.44 -4.12
N ASN A 62 25.63 -5.52 -4.66
CA ASN A 62 26.78 -5.48 -5.58
C ASN A 62 26.35 -5.31 -7.05
N LEU A 63 25.83 -4.14 -7.42
CA LEU A 63 25.29 -3.85 -8.76
C LEU A 63 25.87 -2.56 -9.33
N GLY A 64 26.09 -2.51 -10.65
CA GLY A 64 26.34 -1.25 -11.36
C GLY A 64 25.02 -0.56 -11.72
N LEU A 65 25.01 0.77 -11.89
CA LEU A 65 23.80 1.56 -12.11
C LEU A 65 23.96 2.54 -13.28
N LYS A 66 22.86 2.82 -13.99
CA LYS A 66 22.75 3.91 -14.96
C LYS A 66 21.68 4.89 -14.52
N ALA A 67 21.88 6.17 -14.82
CA ALA A 67 20.91 7.22 -14.54
C ALA A 67 20.82 8.24 -15.67
N TYR A 68 19.60 8.69 -15.96
CA TYR A 68 19.29 9.68 -16.98
C TYR A 68 18.37 10.74 -16.42
N LYS A 69 18.72 12.01 -16.64
CA LYS A 69 17.81 13.13 -16.49
C LYS A 69 17.02 13.28 -17.79
N ILE A 70 15.71 13.31 -17.67
CA ILE A 70 14.80 13.52 -18.81
C ILE A 70 14.14 14.88 -18.64
N THR A 71 14.20 15.70 -19.68
CA THR A 71 13.35 16.88 -19.81
C THR A 71 12.15 16.49 -20.65
N TYR A 72 10.95 16.74 -20.17
CA TYR A 72 9.69 16.34 -20.81
C TYR A 72 8.66 17.46 -20.74
N TYR A 73 7.65 17.37 -21.59
CA TYR A 73 6.52 18.30 -21.58
C TYR A 73 5.43 17.83 -20.61
N THR A 74 4.88 18.75 -19.82
CA THR A 74 3.69 18.56 -18.99
C THR A 74 2.89 19.86 -18.98
N LYS A 75 1.83 19.95 -18.18
CA LYS A 75 1.03 21.17 -18.04
C LYS A 75 1.17 21.77 -16.66
N ASN A 76 1.30 23.10 -16.62
CA ASN A 76 1.32 23.84 -15.37
C ASN A 76 -0.11 24.06 -14.82
N GLU A 77 -0.21 24.78 -13.71
CA GLU A 77 -1.46 25.11 -13.03
C GLU A 77 -2.46 25.91 -13.88
N ASN A 78 -1.96 26.60 -14.91
CA ASN A 78 -2.75 27.34 -15.88
C ASN A 78 -3.11 26.52 -17.14
N ASN A 79 -2.87 25.19 -17.12
CA ASN A 79 -3.09 24.27 -18.23
C ASN A 79 -2.25 24.61 -19.49
N VAL A 80 -1.15 25.34 -19.32
CA VAL A 80 -0.18 25.69 -20.36
C VAL A 80 0.90 24.60 -20.43
N LEU A 81 1.28 24.19 -21.64
CA LEU A 81 2.35 23.22 -21.85
C LEU A 81 3.71 23.84 -21.48
N VAL A 82 4.45 23.19 -20.59
CA VAL A 82 5.74 23.63 -20.04
C VAL A 82 6.72 22.46 -19.98
N LYS A 83 8.02 22.74 -19.87
CA LYS A 83 9.02 21.71 -19.61
C LYS A 83 9.14 21.44 -18.12
N ALA A 84 9.24 20.17 -17.76
CA ALA A 84 9.62 19.70 -16.43
C ALA A 84 10.77 18.68 -16.56
N THR A 85 11.38 18.30 -15.44
CA THR A 85 12.46 17.33 -15.40
C THR A 85 12.17 16.17 -14.45
N GLY A 86 12.90 15.07 -14.61
CA GLY A 86 12.86 13.95 -13.69
C GLY A 86 13.98 12.96 -13.96
N LEU A 87 14.17 12.02 -13.03
CA LEU A 87 15.21 11.01 -13.05
C LEU A 87 14.66 9.64 -13.44
N VAL A 88 15.35 8.98 -14.36
CA VAL A 88 15.27 7.52 -14.53
C VAL A 88 16.58 6.91 -14.08
N MET A 89 16.54 5.94 -13.17
CA MET A 89 17.73 5.24 -12.69
C MET A 89 17.45 3.74 -12.57
N TYR A 90 18.39 2.89 -12.95
CA TYR A 90 18.21 1.44 -12.91
C TYR A 90 19.53 0.67 -12.82
N PRO A 91 19.51 -0.55 -12.25
CA PRO A 91 20.64 -1.48 -12.31
C PRO A 91 21.00 -1.85 -13.74
N ASN A 92 22.29 -1.86 -14.04
CA ASN A 92 22.83 -2.27 -15.33
C ASN A 92 22.88 -3.80 -15.43
N VAL A 93 21.72 -4.41 -15.63
CA VAL A 93 21.52 -5.86 -15.66
C VAL A 93 20.76 -6.31 -16.91
N ASN A 94 20.82 -7.60 -17.23
CA ASN A 94 20.29 -8.17 -18.48
C ASN A 94 18.94 -8.91 -18.32
N TYR A 95 18.32 -8.82 -17.14
CA TYR A 95 17.05 -9.45 -16.78
C TYR A 95 15.94 -8.41 -16.56
N LYS A 96 14.69 -8.86 -16.48
CA LYS A 96 13.53 -7.96 -16.31
C LYS A 96 13.49 -7.39 -14.90
N LEU A 97 13.23 -6.08 -14.81
CA LEU A 97 13.02 -5.35 -13.57
C LEU A 97 11.59 -4.82 -13.46
N SER A 98 11.08 -4.69 -12.24
CA SER A 98 9.85 -3.94 -11.96
C SER A 98 10.16 -2.45 -11.78
N THR A 99 9.14 -1.60 -11.87
CA THR A 99 9.31 -0.14 -11.82
C THR A 99 8.72 0.46 -10.54
N VAL A 100 9.46 1.35 -9.88
CA VAL A 100 8.98 2.19 -8.78
C VAL A 100 8.94 3.64 -9.27
N VAL A 101 7.77 4.26 -9.17
CA VAL A 101 7.57 5.69 -9.35
C VAL A 101 7.64 6.35 -7.98
N SER A 102 8.67 7.16 -7.73
CA SER A 102 8.94 7.79 -6.44
C SER A 102 8.69 9.28 -6.53
N ASP A 103 7.59 9.72 -5.94
CA ASP A 103 7.25 11.13 -5.80
C ASP A 103 7.97 11.69 -4.56
N HIS A 104 8.87 12.67 -4.75
CA HIS A 104 9.72 13.17 -3.67
C HIS A 104 8.97 14.10 -2.70
N GLY A 105 9.43 14.16 -1.45
CA GLY A 105 8.94 15.11 -0.44
C GLY A 105 9.41 16.54 -0.68
N THR A 106 9.05 17.46 0.21
CA THR A 106 9.47 18.87 0.11
C THR A 106 10.99 18.98 0.14
N THR A 107 11.55 19.80 -0.75
CA THR A 107 12.99 20.08 -0.81
C THR A 107 13.26 21.55 -0.54
N ASP A 108 14.48 21.85 -0.09
CA ASP A 108 14.91 23.18 0.35
C ASP A 108 15.32 24.10 -0.80
N SER A 109 15.41 23.61 -2.03
CA SER A 109 15.59 24.49 -3.19
C SER A 109 15.08 23.79 -4.45
N ARG A 110 14.74 24.58 -5.47
CA ARG A 110 14.36 24.03 -6.77
C ARG A 110 15.40 23.08 -7.37
N ASN A 111 16.68 23.23 -7.02
CA ASN A 111 17.76 22.40 -7.56
C ASN A 111 18.04 21.13 -6.75
N ASN A 112 17.47 20.99 -5.55
CA ASN A 112 17.61 19.80 -4.73
C ASN A 112 16.50 18.82 -5.08
N VAL A 113 16.62 18.20 -6.25
CA VAL A 113 15.61 17.32 -6.84
C VAL A 113 16.24 16.02 -7.38
N PRO A 114 15.45 14.95 -7.57
CA PRO A 114 15.96 13.67 -8.04
C PRO A 114 16.77 13.75 -9.34
N SER A 115 16.37 14.56 -10.34
CA SER A 115 17.11 14.65 -11.61
C SER A 115 18.54 15.21 -11.48
N ASN A 116 18.83 15.87 -10.37
CA ASN A 116 20.15 16.37 -9.99
C ASN A 116 20.89 15.42 -9.02
N LEU A 117 20.37 14.21 -8.80
CA LEU A 117 20.89 13.21 -7.86
C LEU A 117 20.94 13.72 -6.41
N LYS A 118 19.94 14.54 -6.05
CA LYS A 118 19.76 15.08 -4.72
C LYS A 118 18.36 14.71 -4.21
N GLY A 119 18.19 14.72 -2.90
CA GLY A 119 16.92 14.38 -2.27
C GLY A 119 16.64 15.25 -1.04
N THR A 120 15.76 14.75 -0.19
CA THR A 120 15.26 15.45 1.00
C THR A 120 16.38 15.74 1.99
N MET A 121 16.42 16.98 2.51
CA MET A 121 17.50 17.55 3.35
C MET A 121 18.39 16.54 4.10
N THR A 122 17.87 15.89 5.13
CA THR A 122 18.68 15.12 6.10
C THR A 122 18.91 13.66 5.70
N ALA A 123 18.06 13.10 4.85
CA ALA A 123 18.20 11.74 4.33
C ALA A 123 19.07 11.70 3.05
N GLY A 124 19.24 12.83 2.37
CA GLY A 124 19.93 12.92 1.09
C GLY A 124 19.16 12.18 0.00
N PHE A 125 19.88 11.51 -0.90
CA PHE A 125 19.30 10.76 -2.03
C PHE A 125 18.93 9.30 -1.67
N ALA A 126 18.74 9.01 -0.36
CA ALA A 126 18.57 7.65 0.14
C ALA A 126 17.29 6.95 -0.33
N VAL A 127 16.17 7.67 -0.44
CA VAL A 127 14.87 7.11 -0.79
C VAL A 127 14.93 6.52 -2.21
N GLU A 128 15.22 7.35 -3.19
CA GLU A 128 15.36 6.99 -4.59
C GLU A 128 16.42 5.92 -4.81
N LEU A 129 17.60 6.10 -4.21
CA LEU A 129 18.71 5.17 -4.36
C LEU A 129 18.39 3.79 -3.81
N SER A 130 17.64 3.70 -2.70
CA SER A 130 17.29 2.43 -2.08
C SER A 130 16.52 1.50 -3.03
N TYR A 131 15.55 2.02 -3.79
CA TYR A 131 14.76 1.21 -4.72
C TYR A 131 15.64 0.68 -5.86
N VAL A 132 16.51 1.51 -6.41
CA VAL A 132 17.42 1.08 -7.48
C VAL A 132 18.35 -0.01 -6.98
N LEU A 133 18.93 0.14 -5.79
CA LEU A 133 19.78 -0.88 -5.17
C LEU A 133 19.03 -2.19 -4.90
N ASN A 134 17.74 -2.11 -4.54
CA ASN A 134 16.87 -3.29 -4.38
C ASN A 134 16.47 -3.95 -5.72
N GLY A 135 16.95 -3.46 -6.86
CA GLY A 135 16.71 -4.08 -8.15
C GLY A 135 15.46 -3.55 -8.88
N TYR A 136 15.08 -2.29 -8.64
CA TYR A 136 13.99 -1.64 -9.38
C TYR A 136 14.51 -0.66 -10.43
N ILE A 137 13.70 -0.44 -11.46
CA ILE A 137 13.79 0.78 -12.25
C ILE A 137 13.10 1.87 -11.45
N LEU A 138 13.81 2.95 -11.15
CA LEU A 138 13.27 4.15 -10.54
C LEU A 138 12.84 5.15 -11.62
N MET A 139 11.64 5.71 -11.45
CA MET A 139 11.17 6.92 -12.11
C MET A 139 10.83 7.95 -11.03
N ALA A 140 11.53 9.08 -10.98
CA ALA A 140 11.29 10.13 -9.99
C ALA A 140 11.09 11.49 -10.69
N PRO A 141 9.85 11.99 -10.84
CA PRO A 141 9.60 13.31 -11.39
C PRO A 141 10.08 14.40 -10.42
N ASP A 142 10.57 15.54 -10.92
CA ASP A 142 10.94 16.68 -10.06
C ASP A 142 9.73 17.58 -9.73
N TYR A 143 8.59 17.40 -10.41
CA TYR A 143 7.43 18.30 -10.49
C TYR A 143 7.61 19.54 -11.38
N VAL A 144 6.50 20.22 -11.66
CA VAL A 144 6.47 21.50 -12.38
C VAL A 144 7.20 22.58 -11.57
N GLY A 145 7.95 23.47 -12.26
CA GLY A 145 8.71 24.57 -11.66
C GLY A 145 10.02 24.17 -10.96
N MET A 146 10.25 22.87 -10.77
CA MET A 146 11.42 22.34 -10.07
C MET A 146 12.53 21.94 -11.04
N GLY A 147 13.74 21.73 -10.51
CA GLY A 147 14.94 21.46 -11.29
C GLY A 147 15.22 22.57 -12.29
N THR A 148 15.40 22.18 -13.55
CA THR A 148 15.51 23.12 -14.69
C THR A 148 14.19 23.25 -15.46
N GLY A 149 13.07 22.86 -14.83
CA GLY A 149 11.73 23.03 -15.37
C GLY A 149 11.28 24.49 -15.39
N ASP A 150 10.31 24.79 -16.25
CA ASP A 150 9.76 26.14 -16.39
C ASP A 150 8.75 26.45 -15.27
N GLY A 151 8.64 27.72 -14.88
CA GLY A 151 7.66 28.21 -13.90
C GLY A 151 8.11 28.09 -12.44
N ILE A 152 7.14 28.28 -11.54
CA ILE A 152 7.29 28.18 -10.09
C ILE A 152 6.53 26.93 -9.63
N HIS A 153 7.05 26.22 -8.64
CA HIS A 153 6.45 25.00 -8.13
C HIS A 153 5.07 25.23 -7.48
N PRO A 154 3.97 24.65 -8.02
CA PRO A 154 2.67 24.67 -7.38
C PRO A 154 2.66 23.63 -6.26
N TYR A 155 3.05 24.05 -5.06
CA TYR A 155 3.31 23.20 -3.92
C TYR A 155 2.01 22.59 -3.34
N VAL A 156 1.96 21.26 -3.23
CA VAL A 156 0.79 20.48 -2.72
C VAL A 156 -0.48 20.77 -3.54
N HIS A 157 -0.30 20.88 -4.86
CA HIS A 157 -1.39 21.12 -5.80
C HIS A 157 -1.75 19.83 -6.55
N TYR A 158 -2.86 19.23 -6.15
CA TYR A 158 -3.35 17.93 -6.65
C TYR A 158 -3.24 17.75 -8.18
N PRO A 159 -3.74 18.69 -9.02
CA PRO A 159 -3.72 18.50 -10.47
C PRO A 159 -2.31 18.43 -11.08
N THR A 160 -1.39 19.31 -10.65
CA THR A 160 -0.05 19.45 -11.25
C THR A 160 0.93 18.41 -10.75
N GLU A 161 0.81 17.99 -9.49
CA GLU A 161 1.59 16.85 -8.97
C GLU A 161 1.21 15.57 -9.72
N ALA A 162 -0.09 15.28 -9.83
CA ALA A 162 -0.57 14.11 -10.57
C ALA A 162 -0.15 14.11 -12.06
N SER A 163 -0.30 15.25 -12.75
CA SER A 163 0.04 15.32 -14.18
C SER A 163 1.54 15.20 -14.42
N ALA A 164 2.37 15.85 -13.60
CA ALA A 164 3.82 15.72 -13.71
C ALA A 164 4.26 14.26 -13.57
N THR A 165 3.72 13.53 -12.59
CA THR A 165 4.04 12.11 -12.39
C THR A 165 3.59 11.24 -13.58
N ILE A 166 2.35 11.38 -14.06
CA ILE A 166 1.81 10.60 -15.17
C ILE A 166 2.57 10.88 -16.48
N ASP A 167 2.82 12.14 -16.78
CA ASP A 167 3.52 12.58 -17.99
C ASP A 167 4.99 12.16 -17.95
N PHE A 168 5.62 12.22 -16.77
CA PHE A 168 6.99 11.74 -16.60
C PHE A 168 7.10 10.23 -16.82
N VAL A 169 6.18 9.43 -16.28
CA VAL A 169 6.14 7.98 -16.53
C VAL A 169 6.01 7.70 -18.04
N THR A 170 5.17 8.47 -18.72
CA THR A 170 5.00 8.38 -20.18
C THR A 170 6.31 8.68 -20.93
N ALA A 171 7.01 9.75 -20.57
CA ALA A 171 8.30 10.12 -21.15
C ALA A 171 9.41 9.10 -20.81
N ALA A 172 9.49 8.66 -19.56
CA ALA A 172 10.44 7.68 -19.06
C ALA A 172 10.29 6.32 -19.78
N ASN A 173 9.05 5.88 -20.03
CA ASN A 173 8.78 4.67 -20.79
C ASN A 173 9.35 4.72 -22.22
N LYS A 174 9.26 5.89 -22.90
CA LYS A 174 9.87 6.09 -24.23
C LYS A 174 11.39 5.96 -24.15
N VAL A 175 12.02 6.59 -23.14
CA VAL A 175 13.48 6.54 -22.95
C VAL A 175 13.97 5.13 -22.61
N LEU A 176 13.33 4.43 -21.66
CA LEU A 176 13.70 3.06 -21.31
C LEU A 176 13.60 2.10 -22.49
N THR A 177 12.60 2.28 -23.35
CA THR A 177 12.44 1.50 -24.59
C THR A 177 13.61 1.75 -25.55
N GLN A 178 14.01 3.02 -25.74
CA GLN A 178 15.16 3.39 -26.56
C GLN A 178 16.48 2.83 -26.00
N GLN A 179 16.62 2.77 -24.66
CA GLN A 179 17.78 2.19 -23.99
C GLN A 179 17.77 0.64 -23.96
N GLY A 180 16.72 -0.01 -24.48
CA GLY A 180 16.61 -1.47 -24.51
C GLY A 180 16.48 -2.13 -23.13
N VAL A 181 15.98 -1.40 -22.12
CA VAL A 181 15.86 -1.91 -20.75
C VAL A 181 14.75 -2.95 -20.68
N LYS A 182 15.09 -4.17 -20.22
CA LYS A 182 14.10 -5.22 -20.00
C LYS A 182 13.34 -4.95 -18.71
N ARG A 183 12.00 -4.89 -18.79
CA ARG A 183 11.15 -4.65 -17.63
C ARG A 183 9.84 -5.42 -17.70
N TYR A 184 9.24 -5.63 -16.53
CA TYR A 184 7.83 -6.03 -16.44
C TYR A 184 6.94 -4.81 -16.70
N ASP A 185 5.71 -5.06 -17.14
CA ASP A 185 4.65 -4.05 -17.14
C ASP A 185 4.02 -3.99 -15.73
N GLU A 186 4.88 -3.72 -14.74
CA GLU A 186 4.55 -3.71 -13.31
C GLU A 186 5.11 -2.43 -12.70
N TYR A 187 4.21 -1.61 -12.15
CA TYR A 187 4.53 -0.33 -11.54
C TYR A 187 4.09 -0.30 -10.09
N PHE A 188 4.92 0.29 -9.26
CA PHE A 188 4.65 0.68 -7.88
C PHE A 188 4.72 2.18 -7.78
N ILE A 189 3.93 2.79 -6.89
CA ILE A 189 4.03 4.22 -6.58
C ILE A 189 4.32 4.43 -5.11
N THR A 190 5.20 5.36 -4.82
CA THR A 190 5.64 5.67 -3.47
C THR A 190 5.87 7.16 -3.30
N GLY A 191 5.76 7.64 -2.07
CA GLY A 191 6.06 9.02 -1.74
C GLY A 191 5.97 9.28 -0.25
N TYR A 192 6.71 10.29 0.21
CA TYR A 192 6.79 10.69 1.62
C TYR A 192 6.48 12.18 1.77
N SER A 193 5.75 12.58 2.82
CA SER A 193 5.39 13.98 3.05
C SER A 193 4.60 14.56 1.87
N GLN A 194 5.06 15.65 1.24
CA GLN A 194 4.51 16.13 -0.03
C GLN A 194 4.40 15.00 -1.08
N GLY A 195 5.42 14.16 -1.20
CA GLY A 195 5.44 13.06 -2.16
C GLY A 195 4.31 12.06 -1.94
N ALA A 196 3.88 11.84 -0.69
CA ALA A 196 2.72 11.00 -0.39
C ALA A 196 1.41 11.63 -0.89
N HIS A 197 1.30 12.95 -0.81
CA HIS A 197 0.19 13.68 -1.43
C HIS A 197 0.23 13.60 -2.96
N ALA A 198 1.40 13.76 -3.58
CA ALA A 198 1.58 13.60 -5.03
C ALA A 198 1.26 12.18 -5.52
N ALA A 199 1.69 11.15 -4.80
CA ALA A 199 1.39 9.76 -5.11
C ALA A 199 -0.12 9.47 -5.02
N MET A 200 -0.80 9.93 -3.96
CA MET A 200 -2.26 9.81 -3.82
C MET A 200 -3.00 10.64 -4.89
N SER A 201 -2.47 11.81 -5.24
CA SER A 201 -2.98 12.65 -6.33
C SER A 201 -2.96 11.90 -7.65
N THR A 202 -1.85 11.23 -7.97
CA THR A 202 -1.69 10.41 -9.16
C THR A 202 -2.73 9.29 -9.21
N LEU A 203 -2.90 8.53 -8.12
CA LEU A 203 -3.91 7.47 -8.05
C LEU A 203 -5.34 8.01 -8.22
N LYS A 204 -5.68 9.09 -7.52
CA LYS A 204 -6.99 9.75 -7.63
C LYS A 204 -7.24 10.21 -9.06
N LYS A 205 -6.25 10.85 -9.71
CA LYS A 205 -6.36 11.32 -11.10
C LYS A 205 -6.60 10.17 -12.08
N LEU A 206 -5.85 9.08 -11.96
CA LEU A 206 -6.01 7.89 -12.81
C LEU A 206 -7.36 7.20 -12.58
N SER A 207 -7.93 7.27 -11.37
CA SER A 207 -9.27 6.74 -11.12
C SER A 207 -10.38 7.50 -11.86
N ILE A 208 -10.16 8.80 -12.15
CA ILE A 208 -11.08 9.68 -12.86
C ILE A 208 -10.88 9.57 -14.38
N SER A 209 -9.63 9.57 -14.84
CA SER A 209 -9.28 9.44 -16.25
C SER A 209 -7.88 8.86 -16.44
N ASN A 210 -7.78 7.79 -17.21
CA ASN A 210 -6.53 7.06 -17.46
C ASN A 210 -6.35 6.71 -18.95
N PRO A 211 -6.12 7.72 -19.82
CA PRO A 211 -5.97 7.49 -21.26
C PRO A 211 -4.70 6.69 -21.59
N THR A 212 -3.69 6.69 -20.71
CA THR A 212 -2.44 5.95 -20.88
C THR A 212 -2.54 4.50 -20.40
N ASN A 213 -3.66 4.10 -19.79
CA ASN A 213 -3.85 2.80 -19.14
C ASN A 213 -2.75 2.46 -18.12
N LEU A 214 -2.14 3.48 -17.49
CA LEU A 214 -1.14 3.32 -16.45
C LEU A 214 -1.79 2.73 -15.20
N LYS A 215 -1.31 1.57 -14.74
CA LYS A 215 -1.82 0.89 -13.55
C LYS A 215 -0.70 0.64 -12.56
N PHE A 216 -0.96 0.93 -11.30
CA PHE A 216 -0.08 0.60 -10.19
C PHE A 216 -0.56 -0.67 -9.51
N LYS A 217 0.36 -1.61 -9.31
CA LYS A 217 0.10 -2.87 -8.61
C LYS A 217 -0.04 -2.65 -7.10
N TYR A 218 0.79 -1.77 -6.56
CA TYR A 218 0.79 -1.42 -5.13
C TYR A 218 1.25 0.02 -4.92
N ALA A 219 0.74 0.65 -3.87
CA ALA A 219 1.16 1.96 -3.42
C ALA A 219 1.66 1.93 -1.97
N PHE A 220 2.76 2.61 -1.68
CA PHE A 220 3.28 2.75 -0.32
C PHE A 220 3.57 4.22 -0.03
N MET A 221 2.83 4.84 0.87
CA MET A 221 2.93 6.29 1.13
C MET A 221 3.24 6.53 2.60
N GLY A 222 4.05 7.54 2.91
CA GLY A 222 4.48 7.87 4.27
C GLY A 222 4.14 9.30 4.67
N ASP A 223 3.53 9.47 5.85
CA ASP A 223 3.32 10.78 6.50
C ASP A 223 2.81 11.87 5.54
N GLY A 224 1.75 11.57 4.76
CA GLY A 224 1.20 12.48 3.74
C GLY A 224 0.04 13.37 4.20
N PRO A 225 -0.06 14.64 3.74
CA PRO A 225 -1.18 15.53 4.04
C PRO A 225 -2.42 15.22 3.17
N TYR A 226 -2.98 14.02 3.29
CA TYR A 226 -4.07 13.57 2.40
C TYR A 226 -5.38 14.36 2.58
N ASP A 227 -5.72 14.69 3.83
CA ASP A 227 -6.79 15.62 4.21
C ASP A 227 -6.15 16.96 4.57
N PHE A 228 -5.84 17.73 3.54
CA PHE A 228 -5.04 18.91 3.63
C PHE A 228 -5.81 20.07 4.28
N SER A 229 -7.09 20.21 3.89
CA SER A 229 -7.96 21.26 4.41
C SER A 229 -8.51 20.99 5.82
N GLY A 230 -8.73 19.70 6.13
CA GLY A 230 -9.22 19.22 7.40
C GLY A 230 -8.08 18.95 8.38
N VAL A 231 -7.63 17.71 8.48
CA VAL A 231 -6.65 17.28 9.48
C VAL A 231 -5.37 18.13 9.45
N THR A 232 -4.79 18.36 8.27
CA THR A 232 -3.48 19.04 8.19
C THR A 232 -3.57 20.50 8.65
N LEU A 233 -4.48 21.29 8.08
CA LEU A 233 -4.67 22.68 8.51
C LEU A 233 -5.30 22.79 9.90
N GLN A 234 -6.45 22.14 10.13
CA GLN A 234 -7.23 22.34 11.35
C GLN A 234 -6.52 21.76 12.57
N LYS A 235 -6.19 20.46 12.53
CA LYS A 235 -5.58 19.76 13.68
C LYS A 235 -4.08 19.95 13.77
N GLY A 236 -3.40 20.01 12.63
CA GLY A 236 -1.94 20.15 12.56
C GLY A 236 -1.44 21.58 12.82
N VAL A 237 -2.22 22.60 12.45
CA VAL A 237 -1.78 24.01 12.55
C VAL A 237 -2.66 24.85 13.45
N ILE A 238 -3.95 24.99 13.12
CA ILE A 238 -4.83 25.98 13.77
C ILE A 238 -5.01 25.67 15.27
N GLU A 239 -5.21 24.40 15.60
CA GLU A 239 -5.37 23.92 16.99
C GLU A 239 -4.06 23.82 17.76
N LYS A 240 -2.91 24.05 17.10
CA LYS A 240 -1.59 24.02 17.71
C LYS A 240 -1.04 25.42 17.89
N GLU A 241 -0.20 25.58 18.90
CA GLU A 241 0.56 26.83 19.09
C GLU A 241 1.76 26.90 18.14
N THR A 242 2.43 25.76 17.97
CA THR A 242 3.66 25.64 17.19
C THR A 242 3.45 24.77 15.96
N TYR A 243 4.16 25.09 14.90
CA TYR A 243 4.28 24.28 13.69
C TYR A 243 5.75 24.34 13.23
N PRO A 244 6.48 23.21 13.17
CA PRO A 244 7.92 23.23 12.89
C PRO A 244 8.33 23.79 11.52
N PHE A 245 7.43 23.74 10.53
CA PHE A 245 7.73 24.06 9.12
C PHE A 245 6.80 25.14 8.54
N THR A 246 6.61 26.26 9.25
CA THR A 246 5.63 27.31 8.86
C THR A 246 5.85 27.93 7.49
N SER A 247 7.09 27.93 7.00
CA SER A 247 7.45 28.30 5.62
C SER A 247 6.62 27.52 4.57
N PHE A 248 6.18 26.29 4.88
CA PHE A 248 5.34 25.49 3.98
C PHE A 248 4.04 26.21 3.66
N PHE A 249 3.38 26.80 4.67
CA PHE A 249 2.14 27.53 4.44
C PHE A 249 2.33 28.83 3.66
N ALA A 250 3.53 29.41 3.65
CA ALA A 250 3.85 30.52 2.75
C ALA A 250 3.90 30.07 1.28
N ASN A 251 4.51 28.91 0.99
CA ASN A 251 4.50 28.32 -0.36
C ASN A 251 3.09 27.90 -0.81
N VAL A 252 2.29 27.35 0.11
CA VAL A 252 0.88 27.01 -0.16
C VAL A 252 0.08 28.28 -0.46
N LEU A 253 0.28 29.37 0.29
CA LEU A 253 -0.36 30.65 0.00
C LEU A 253 0.02 31.17 -1.39
N ASN A 254 1.30 31.13 -1.75
CA ASN A 254 1.76 31.52 -3.08
C ASN A 254 1.07 30.68 -4.17
N THR A 255 1.02 29.36 -3.98
CA THR A 255 0.31 28.43 -4.87
C THR A 255 -1.17 28.79 -5.01
N CYS A 256 -1.88 28.98 -3.90
CA CYS A 256 -3.31 29.33 -3.91
C CYS A 256 -3.59 30.65 -4.64
N ASN A 257 -2.70 31.64 -4.54
CA ASN A 257 -2.83 32.88 -5.30
C ASN A 257 -2.59 32.67 -6.79
N ASN A 258 -1.54 31.94 -7.16
CA ASN A 258 -1.18 31.67 -8.55
C ASN A 258 -2.26 30.88 -9.29
N ILE A 259 -2.96 29.97 -8.60
CA ILE A 259 -4.07 29.19 -9.18
C ILE A 259 -5.43 29.93 -9.09
N GLY A 260 -5.45 31.17 -8.60
CA GLY A 260 -6.62 32.05 -8.71
C GLY A 260 -7.58 32.10 -7.52
N TYR A 261 -7.26 31.49 -6.36
CA TYR A 261 -8.11 31.64 -5.16
C TYR A 261 -8.05 33.04 -4.54
N LYS A 262 -7.00 33.82 -4.83
CA LYS A 262 -6.79 35.20 -4.37
C LYS A 262 -6.95 35.32 -2.85
N THR A 263 -5.98 34.81 -2.09
CA THR A 263 -6.00 34.83 -0.62
C THR A 263 -5.76 36.21 -0.01
N TYR A 264 -5.36 37.18 -0.84
CA TYR A 264 -5.33 38.61 -0.54
C TYR A 264 -5.90 39.41 -1.72
N THR A 265 -6.28 40.67 -1.49
CA THR A 265 -6.92 41.50 -2.53
C THR A 265 -5.90 42.31 -3.31
N ASN A 266 -5.06 43.09 -2.62
CA ASN A 266 -4.15 44.04 -3.24
C ASN A 266 -2.69 43.67 -2.98
N ASN A 267 -2.37 43.29 -1.74
CA ASN A 267 -0.99 43.01 -1.35
C ASN A 267 -0.89 41.86 -0.36
N ILE A 268 0.21 41.09 -0.47
CA ILE A 268 0.54 40.00 0.44
C ILE A 268 0.68 40.48 1.91
N SER A 269 0.93 41.78 2.17
CA SER A 269 0.92 42.39 3.52
C SER A 269 -0.42 42.31 4.23
N GLU A 270 -1.51 42.01 3.53
CA GLU A 270 -2.80 41.68 4.15
C GLU A 270 -2.74 40.34 4.91
N VAL A 271 -1.82 39.44 4.51
CA VAL A 271 -1.72 38.06 4.99
C VAL A 271 -0.42 37.79 5.73
N ILE A 272 0.73 38.12 5.16
CA ILE A 272 2.06 37.93 5.78
C ILE A 272 2.37 39.13 6.67
N SER A 273 2.84 38.86 7.89
CA SER A 273 3.19 39.92 8.83
C SER A 273 4.45 40.68 8.38
N ALA A 274 4.55 41.95 8.78
CA ALA A 274 5.65 42.84 8.35
C ALA A 274 7.04 42.27 8.67
N GLU A 275 7.21 41.59 9.82
CA GLU A 275 8.46 40.96 10.25
C GLU A 275 8.98 39.89 9.27
N TYR A 276 8.08 39.24 8.52
CA TYR A 276 8.40 38.13 7.62
C TYR A 276 8.28 38.49 6.14
N MET A 277 7.98 39.75 5.81
CA MET A 277 7.76 40.18 4.42
C MET A 277 8.99 40.01 3.54
N ASP A 278 10.16 40.45 4.01
CA ASP A 278 11.41 40.32 3.25
C ASP A 278 11.82 38.85 3.08
N LYS A 279 11.59 38.03 4.11
CA LYS A 279 11.82 36.58 4.05
C LYS A 279 10.88 35.91 3.06
N TYR A 280 9.60 36.26 3.05
CA TYR A 280 8.63 35.76 2.08
C TYR A 280 9.06 36.13 0.65
N ASN A 281 9.42 37.39 0.41
CA ASN A 281 9.86 37.83 -0.92
C ASN A 281 11.12 37.09 -1.38
N TYR A 282 12.12 36.97 -0.51
CA TYR A 282 13.37 36.30 -0.83
C TYR A 282 13.18 34.79 -1.05
N HIS A 283 12.50 34.09 -0.14
CA HIS A 283 12.42 32.63 -0.17
C HIS A 283 11.32 32.10 -1.11
N VAL A 284 10.18 32.80 -1.22
CA VAL A 284 8.99 32.32 -1.94
C VAL A 284 8.81 33.00 -3.29
N VAL A 285 8.85 34.33 -3.34
CA VAL A 285 8.60 35.08 -4.60
C VAL A 285 9.78 34.97 -5.55
N GLN A 286 11.00 35.11 -5.03
CA GLN A 286 12.23 34.98 -5.81
C GLN A 286 12.70 33.51 -5.95
N ASP A 287 11.98 32.56 -5.34
CA ASP A 287 12.27 31.12 -5.40
C ASP A 287 13.71 30.75 -4.97
N ASN A 288 14.27 31.47 -3.98
CA ASN A 288 15.58 31.13 -3.41
C ASN A 288 15.53 29.91 -2.46
N GLY A 289 14.34 29.31 -2.27
CA GLY A 289 14.14 28.12 -1.45
C GLY A 289 14.28 28.40 0.05
N GLY A 290 14.55 27.37 0.83
CA GLY A 290 14.69 27.37 2.28
C GLY A 290 13.40 26.95 2.99
N MET A 291 13.52 25.97 3.89
CA MET A 291 12.37 25.44 4.64
C MET A 291 12.31 25.91 6.10
N LEU A 292 13.37 26.51 6.63
CA LEU A 292 13.49 26.79 8.08
C LEU A 292 13.48 28.29 8.45
N TRP A 293 13.13 29.18 7.51
CA TRP A 293 13.16 30.64 7.74
C TRP A 293 11.92 31.18 8.48
N GLY A 294 10.84 30.39 8.53
CA GLY A 294 9.58 30.73 9.19
C GLY A 294 9.65 30.58 10.72
N PRO A 295 8.75 31.24 11.48
CA PRO A 295 8.72 31.13 12.93
C PRO A 295 8.13 29.78 13.38
N VAL A 296 8.58 29.24 14.51
CA VAL A 296 7.96 28.04 15.11
C VAL A 296 6.53 28.31 15.57
N ILE A 297 6.25 29.49 16.10
CA ILE A 297 4.89 29.94 16.43
C ILE A 297 4.23 30.43 15.14
N TRP A 298 3.36 29.62 14.55
CA TRP A 298 2.82 29.89 13.21
C TRP A 298 2.06 31.21 13.09
N LYS A 299 1.41 31.63 14.17
CA LYS A 299 0.69 32.90 14.24
C LYS A 299 1.58 34.13 14.07
N LYS A 300 2.91 34.02 14.24
CA LYS A 300 3.83 35.15 13.99
C LYS A 300 4.04 35.41 12.49
N LEU A 301 3.87 34.40 11.65
CA LEU A 301 4.06 34.53 10.20
C LEU A 301 2.96 35.36 9.53
N PHE A 302 1.77 35.40 10.14
CA PHE A 302 0.57 35.96 9.52
C PHE A 302 0.03 37.18 10.27
N THR A 303 -0.77 37.99 9.58
CA THR A 303 -1.51 39.10 10.21
C THR A 303 -2.64 38.58 11.10
N THR A 304 -3.01 39.35 12.13
CA THR A 304 -4.11 38.99 13.04
C THR A 304 -5.45 38.81 12.30
N ASN A 305 -5.73 39.65 11.30
CA ASN A 305 -6.94 39.56 10.50
C ASN A 305 -7.00 38.25 9.72
N PHE A 306 -5.90 37.87 9.08
CA PHE A 306 -5.82 36.61 8.35
C PHE A 306 -5.98 35.42 9.30
N ILE A 307 -5.32 35.43 10.46
CA ILE A 307 -5.43 34.36 11.47
C ILE A 307 -6.88 34.20 11.93
N ASN A 308 -7.56 35.31 12.24
CA ASN A 308 -8.96 35.28 12.67
C ASN A 308 -9.88 34.75 11.57
N ASP A 309 -9.68 35.17 10.32
CA ASP A 309 -10.49 34.71 9.18
C ASP A 309 -10.23 33.22 8.88
N VAL A 310 -8.98 32.80 8.70
CA VAL A 310 -8.68 31.38 8.42
C VAL A 310 -9.11 30.46 9.57
N THR A 311 -9.10 30.92 10.82
CA THR A 311 -9.55 30.11 11.97
C THR A 311 -11.06 29.94 11.97
N ASN A 312 -11.82 31.02 11.79
CA ASN A 312 -13.26 31.04 12.08
C ASN A 312 -14.17 30.97 10.83
N ASN A 313 -13.65 31.28 9.64
CA ASN A 313 -14.42 31.34 8.42
C ASN A 313 -14.15 30.13 7.52
N GLN A 314 -15.11 29.20 7.43
CA GLN A 314 -15.01 28.06 6.53
C GLN A 314 -14.98 28.47 5.04
N ASN A 315 -15.44 29.67 4.68
CA ASN A 315 -15.37 30.17 3.31
C ASN A 315 -14.09 30.96 2.99
N ASN A 316 -13.13 31.02 3.92
CA ASN A 316 -11.81 31.61 3.67
C ASN A 316 -11.16 31.00 2.41
N LYS A 317 -10.51 31.84 1.60
CA LYS A 317 -9.93 31.46 0.30
C LYS A 317 -8.79 30.45 0.40
N LEU A 318 -7.97 30.51 1.44
CA LEU A 318 -6.97 29.47 1.69
C LEU A 318 -7.67 28.12 1.97
N ARG A 319 -8.69 28.08 2.83
CA ARG A 319 -9.43 26.83 3.08
C ARG A 319 -10.07 26.26 1.81
N GLN A 320 -10.65 27.10 0.96
CA GLN A 320 -11.21 26.67 -0.33
C GLN A 320 -10.13 26.07 -1.25
N CYS A 321 -8.96 26.70 -1.32
CA CYS A 321 -7.81 26.21 -2.07
C CYS A 321 -7.34 24.83 -1.58
N LEU A 322 -7.12 24.69 -0.27
CA LEU A 322 -6.68 23.43 0.33
C LEU A 322 -7.68 22.29 0.08
N ARG A 323 -8.99 22.57 0.14
CA ARG A 323 -10.03 21.57 -0.16
C ARG A 323 -9.95 21.03 -1.57
N ALA A 324 -9.63 21.89 -2.54
CA ALA A 324 -9.46 21.46 -3.93
C ALA A 324 -8.23 20.56 -4.12
N SER A 325 -7.28 20.61 -3.19
CA SER A 325 -6.14 19.70 -3.11
C SER A 325 -6.38 18.47 -2.22
N ASP A 326 -7.53 18.29 -1.57
CA ASP A 326 -7.74 17.08 -0.75
C ASP A 326 -7.72 15.80 -1.61
N VAL A 327 -6.98 14.77 -1.17
CA VAL A 327 -6.78 13.51 -1.93
C VAL A 327 -7.20 12.24 -1.19
N TYR A 328 -7.83 12.37 -0.03
CA TYR A 328 -8.25 11.23 0.78
C TYR A 328 -9.61 10.63 0.41
N ASP A 329 -10.57 11.46 -0.01
CA ASP A 329 -11.98 11.06 -0.18
C ASP A 329 -12.31 10.66 -1.62
N TRP A 330 -12.08 9.39 -1.94
CA TRP A 330 -12.46 8.76 -3.21
C TRP A 330 -12.37 7.23 -3.11
N TYR A 331 -12.98 6.51 -4.06
CA TYR A 331 -12.97 5.05 -4.07
C TYR A 331 -11.63 4.48 -4.57
N ASN A 332 -10.68 4.34 -3.65
CA ASN A 332 -9.35 3.79 -3.93
C ASN A 332 -9.38 2.27 -4.09
N LYS A 333 -9.10 1.79 -5.30
CA LYS A 333 -9.02 0.36 -5.66
C LYS A 333 -7.58 -0.18 -5.72
N THR A 334 -6.59 0.70 -5.65
CA THR A 334 -5.18 0.29 -5.68
C THR A 334 -4.79 -0.19 -4.29
N PRO A 335 -4.27 -1.43 -4.13
CA PRO A 335 -3.71 -1.87 -2.85
C PRO A 335 -2.69 -0.85 -2.32
N THR A 336 -2.87 -0.38 -1.09
CA THR A 336 -2.16 0.79 -0.57
C THR A 336 -1.79 0.59 0.90
N THR A 337 -0.53 0.79 1.27
CA THR A 337 -0.11 1.03 2.67
C THR A 337 0.08 2.53 2.89
N LEU A 338 -0.55 3.08 3.93
CA LEU A 338 -0.27 4.40 4.46
C LEU A 338 0.52 4.26 5.77
N GLY A 339 1.83 4.42 5.66
CA GLY A 339 2.74 4.46 6.79
C GLY A 339 2.76 5.83 7.46
N HIS A 340 2.94 5.88 8.78
CA HIS A 340 3.11 7.14 9.48
C HIS A 340 3.77 7.00 10.84
N SER A 341 4.30 8.13 11.33
CA SER A 341 4.74 8.27 12.71
C SER A 341 3.55 8.56 13.63
N THR A 342 3.64 8.08 14.86
CA THR A 342 2.65 8.33 15.92
C THR A 342 2.74 9.71 16.58
N VAL A 343 3.84 10.45 16.37
CA VAL A 343 4.11 11.74 17.03
C VAL A 343 4.50 12.86 16.05
N ASP A 344 4.18 12.67 14.77
CA ASP A 344 4.49 13.64 13.72
C ASP A 344 3.79 14.99 13.97
N LEU A 345 4.59 16.05 14.08
CA LEU A 345 4.13 17.43 14.29
C LEU A 345 3.99 18.22 12.97
N ALA A 346 4.57 17.75 11.88
CA ALA A 346 4.49 18.39 10.57
C ALA A 346 3.23 17.94 9.83
N ILE A 347 2.97 16.64 9.85
CA ILE A 347 1.82 16.00 9.22
C ILE A 347 1.10 15.18 10.30
N HIS A 348 -0.02 15.71 10.79
CA HIS A 348 -0.72 15.07 11.91
C HIS A 348 -1.10 13.61 11.58
N PRO A 349 -0.82 12.62 12.47
CA PRO A 349 -1.04 11.19 12.25
C PRO A 349 -2.45 10.81 11.79
N GLU A 350 -3.43 11.60 12.20
CA GLU A 350 -4.83 11.42 11.79
C GLU A 350 -5.08 11.54 10.29
N ASN A 351 -4.15 12.12 9.51
CA ASN A 351 -4.26 12.10 8.05
C ASN A 351 -4.37 10.66 7.56
N THR A 352 -3.52 9.77 8.07
CA THR A 352 -3.54 8.36 7.72
C THR A 352 -4.81 7.67 8.20
N SER A 353 -5.18 7.81 9.48
CA SER A 353 -6.34 7.10 10.03
C SER A 353 -7.66 7.55 9.41
N LYS A 354 -7.84 8.86 9.18
CA LYS A 354 -9.01 9.41 8.49
C LYS A 354 -9.07 8.93 7.03
N THR A 355 -7.95 8.92 6.32
CA THR A 355 -7.90 8.45 4.93
C THR A 355 -8.28 6.98 4.81
N ILE A 356 -7.67 6.10 5.61
CA ILE A 356 -8.01 4.67 5.62
C ILE A 356 -9.48 4.46 5.96
N THR A 357 -10.02 5.15 6.97
CA THR A 357 -11.43 5.03 7.34
C THR A 357 -12.35 5.45 6.20
N THR A 358 -12.05 6.60 5.57
CA THR A 358 -12.86 7.16 4.48
C THR A 358 -12.83 6.25 3.26
N GLN A 359 -11.64 5.84 2.79
CA GLN A 359 -11.50 5.01 1.59
C GLN A 359 -12.08 3.61 1.79
N ARG A 360 -11.92 3.00 2.98
CA ARG A 360 -12.58 1.73 3.31
C ARG A 360 -14.10 1.85 3.34
N GLY A 361 -14.64 3.03 3.65
CA GLY A 361 -16.08 3.29 3.68
C GLY A 361 -16.78 3.15 2.32
N TYR A 362 -16.04 3.19 1.21
CA TYR A 362 -16.57 2.93 -0.13
C TYR A 362 -16.79 1.44 -0.42
N TYR A 363 -16.26 0.54 0.40
CA TYR A 363 -16.43 -0.90 0.24
C TYR A 363 -17.61 -1.41 1.07
N PRO A 364 -18.40 -2.36 0.56
CA PRO A 364 -19.41 -3.05 1.36
C PRO A 364 -18.81 -3.69 2.62
N TRP A 365 -19.60 -3.79 3.69
CA TRP A 365 -19.09 -4.32 4.97
C TRP A 365 -18.53 -5.75 4.87
N TRP A 366 -19.07 -6.56 3.96
CA TRP A 366 -18.68 -7.96 3.71
C TRP A 366 -17.52 -8.11 2.72
N ASP A 367 -17.10 -7.03 2.07
CA ASP A 367 -16.00 -7.04 1.10
C ASP A 367 -14.68 -6.88 1.84
N VAL A 368 -13.90 -7.96 1.89
CA VAL A 368 -12.59 -7.96 2.56
C VAL A 368 -11.52 -7.21 1.77
N ASP A 369 -11.75 -6.87 0.49
CA ASP A 369 -10.78 -6.13 -0.31
C ASP A 369 -10.52 -4.72 0.25
N LYS A 370 -11.42 -4.19 1.09
CA LYS A 370 -11.16 -2.97 1.87
C LYS A 370 -9.90 -3.07 2.74
N TYR A 371 -9.47 -4.28 3.10
CA TYR A 371 -8.23 -4.51 3.87
C TYR A 371 -6.95 -4.42 3.02
N LYS A 372 -7.06 -4.36 1.69
CA LYS A 372 -5.94 -3.99 0.79
C LYS A 372 -5.48 -2.54 1.00
N LEU A 373 -6.33 -1.71 1.60
CA LEU A 373 -5.97 -0.39 2.12
C LEU A 373 -5.59 -0.55 3.59
N GLU A 374 -4.31 -0.45 3.94
CA GLU A 374 -3.82 -0.66 5.30
C GLU A 374 -3.02 0.53 5.82
N SER A 375 -2.98 0.69 7.14
CA SER A 375 -2.10 1.65 7.81
C SER A 375 -0.97 0.91 8.50
N LEU A 376 0.24 1.45 8.42
CA LEU A 376 1.41 0.99 9.16
C LEU A 376 1.90 2.09 10.08
N TYR A 377 2.30 1.73 11.30
CA TYR A 377 2.82 2.66 12.29
C TYR A 377 4.32 2.37 12.47
N TRP A 378 5.17 3.36 12.22
CA TRP A 378 6.51 3.38 12.79
C TRP A 378 6.45 4.16 14.10
N GLY A 379 7.30 3.81 15.07
CA GLY A 379 7.21 4.32 16.45
C GLY A 379 7.29 5.84 16.61
N PRO A 380 7.44 6.37 17.84
CA PRO A 380 7.33 7.79 18.11
C PRO A 380 8.58 8.57 17.65
N VAL A 381 8.79 8.68 16.34
CA VAL A 381 9.85 9.45 15.68
C VAL A 381 9.27 10.70 15.05
N GLY A 382 9.99 11.82 15.02
CA GLY A 382 9.53 13.03 14.34
C GLY A 382 9.37 12.82 12.83
N HIS A 383 8.75 13.79 12.15
CA HIS A 383 8.52 13.76 10.69
C HIS A 383 9.79 13.42 9.89
N VAL A 384 10.93 13.97 10.30
CA VAL A 384 12.20 13.74 9.62
C VAL A 384 12.77 12.35 9.96
N GLY A 385 12.65 11.92 11.22
CA GLY A 385 13.09 10.59 11.68
C GLY A 385 12.30 9.44 11.03
N GLY A 386 11.09 9.69 10.53
CA GLY A 386 10.26 8.70 9.82
C GLY A 386 10.75 8.31 8.42
N ILE A 387 11.70 9.04 7.83
CA ILE A 387 12.19 8.78 6.46
C ILE A 387 12.86 7.40 6.34
N ILE A 388 13.76 7.05 7.27
CA ILE A 388 14.47 5.74 7.22
C ILE A 388 13.52 4.56 7.47
N PRO A 389 12.63 4.59 8.50
CA PRO A 389 11.56 3.62 8.64
C PRO A 389 10.70 3.47 7.37
N PHE A 390 10.33 4.58 6.72
CA PHE A 390 9.60 4.55 5.46
C PHE A 390 10.38 3.86 4.34
N VAL A 391 11.67 4.14 4.18
CA VAL A 391 12.52 3.49 3.17
C VAL A 391 12.59 1.99 3.41
N LEU A 392 12.85 1.56 4.64
CA LEU A 392 12.94 0.14 5.00
C LEU A 392 11.60 -0.58 4.79
N ALA A 393 10.50 0.03 5.24
CA ALA A 393 9.17 -0.53 5.14
C ALA A 393 8.68 -0.62 3.69
N SER A 394 8.87 0.44 2.90
CA SER A 394 8.49 0.45 1.49
C SER A 394 9.28 -0.58 0.70
N ASN A 395 10.61 -0.66 0.86
CA ASN A 395 11.42 -1.70 0.21
C ASN A 395 10.96 -3.11 0.61
N ALA A 396 10.76 -3.36 1.92
CA ALA A 396 10.23 -4.63 2.41
C ALA A 396 8.91 -4.99 1.72
N LYS A 397 7.91 -4.10 1.78
CA LYS A 397 6.57 -4.38 1.25
C LYS A 397 6.58 -4.57 -0.25
N LEU A 398 7.21 -3.67 -1.01
CA LEU A 398 7.29 -3.78 -2.47
C LEU A 398 7.97 -5.09 -2.90
N ASN A 399 9.04 -5.50 -2.20
CA ASN A 399 9.71 -6.78 -2.45
C ASN A 399 8.79 -7.99 -2.22
N THR A 400 7.79 -7.89 -1.33
CA THR A 400 6.81 -9.00 -1.11
C THR A 400 5.74 -9.14 -2.19
N VAL A 401 5.53 -8.10 -3.01
CA VAL A 401 4.47 -8.04 -4.02
C VAL A 401 5.02 -7.93 -5.45
N ARG A 402 6.33 -7.74 -5.65
CA ARG A 402 6.92 -7.67 -6.99
C ARG A 402 6.96 -8.99 -7.73
N SER A 403 6.89 -8.88 -9.04
CA SER A 403 7.23 -9.97 -9.95
C SER A 403 8.72 -10.34 -9.77
N GLY A 404 9.01 -11.62 -9.55
CA GLY A 404 10.38 -12.13 -9.37
C GLY A 404 10.85 -12.35 -7.91
N GLY A 405 10.02 -12.08 -6.89
CA GLY A 405 10.28 -12.43 -5.48
C GLY A 405 11.04 -11.36 -4.66
N PHE A 406 11.34 -11.65 -3.39
CA PHE A 406 11.84 -10.67 -2.42
C PHE A 406 13.23 -10.11 -2.75
N PHE A 407 14.13 -10.95 -3.21
CA PHE A 407 15.26 -10.55 -4.06
C PHE A 407 14.89 -10.98 -5.47
N ASN A 408 15.40 -10.34 -6.52
CA ASN A 408 15.12 -10.75 -7.90
C ASN A 408 15.84 -12.10 -8.18
N GLU A 409 15.49 -13.17 -7.44
CA GLU A 409 16.09 -14.50 -7.42
C GLU A 409 15.94 -15.17 -8.80
N TRP A 410 14.85 -14.83 -9.50
CA TRP A 410 14.59 -15.22 -10.89
C TRP A 410 15.68 -14.75 -11.87
N ALA A 411 16.35 -13.65 -11.57
CA ALA A 411 17.48 -13.17 -12.35
C ALA A 411 18.75 -14.03 -12.17
N MET A 412 19.02 -14.52 -10.96
CA MET A 412 20.14 -15.42 -10.67
C MET A 412 19.91 -16.82 -11.26
N LEU A 413 18.66 -17.30 -11.24
CA LEU A 413 18.27 -18.63 -11.76
C LEU A 413 18.47 -18.77 -13.27
N THR A 414 18.38 -17.68 -14.04
CA THR A 414 18.62 -17.71 -15.50
C THR A 414 20.09 -17.60 -15.90
N SER A 415 20.99 -17.38 -14.93
CA SER A 415 22.45 -17.42 -15.13
C SER A 415 23.04 -18.67 -14.47
N LYS A 416 23.07 -19.77 -15.24
CA LYS A 416 23.70 -21.09 -14.97
C LYS A 416 22.98 -22.01 -13.95
N ASN A 417 22.51 -23.15 -14.49
CA ASN A 417 22.32 -24.46 -13.83
C ASN A 417 22.01 -24.47 -12.33
N SER A 418 20.85 -23.94 -11.93
CA SER A 418 20.21 -24.33 -10.68
C SER A 418 18.85 -24.93 -10.98
N THR A 419 18.79 -26.26 -10.91
CA THR A 419 17.55 -27.03 -10.86
C THR A 419 16.93 -26.89 -9.47
N ASN A 420 15.62 -26.60 -9.44
CA ASN A 420 14.68 -26.74 -8.31
C ASN A 420 14.84 -25.79 -7.11
N GLN A 421 14.03 -24.73 -7.08
CA GLN A 421 12.82 -24.56 -6.24
C GLN A 421 12.46 -23.08 -6.20
N GLU A 422 11.17 -22.76 -6.33
CA GLU A 422 10.63 -21.45 -5.94
C GLU A 422 10.87 -21.25 -4.44
N THR A 423 12.01 -20.69 -4.06
CA THR A 423 12.22 -20.21 -2.69
C THR A 423 11.54 -18.86 -2.55
N VAL A 424 10.21 -18.85 -2.52
CA VAL A 424 9.47 -17.68 -2.01
C VAL A 424 10.04 -17.41 -0.61
N ASN A 425 10.73 -16.29 -0.42
CA ASN A 425 11.24 -15.90 0.89
C ASN A 425 10.05 -15.80 1.86
N ASN A 426 9.92 -16.78 2.78
CA ASN A 426 8.77 -16.96 3.69
C ASN A 426 8.82 -16.06 4.92
N LEU A 427 9.66 -15.01 4.92
CA LEU A 427 9.81 -14.09 6.05
C LEU A 427 8.46 -13.47 6.49
N TYR A 428 7.46 -13.51 5.59
CA TYR A 428 6.11 -12.99 5.77
C TYR A 428 5.01 -14.07 5.73
N ASN A 429 5.36 -15.36 5.87
CA ASN A 429 4.36 -16.44 5.87
C ASN A 429 3.48 -16.44 7.12
N SER A 430 3.90 -15.79 8.21
CA SER A 430 3.10 -15.52 9.39
C SER A 430 3.65 -14.31 10.14
N GLN A 431 2.77 -13.46 10.65
CA GLN A 431 3.10 -12.36 11.55
C GLN A 431 2.89 -12.75 13.03
N ILE A 432 2.17 -13.83 13.28
CA ILE A 432 2.01 -14.44 14.62
C ILE A 432 3.25 -15.27 14.97
N LYS A 433 3.72 -16.12 14.06
CA LYS A 433 4.91 -16.96 14.25
C LYS A 433 5.84 -16.86 13.05
N PRO A 434 6.61 -15.76 12.92
CA PRO A 434 7.49 -15.56 11.78
C PRO A 434 8.58 -16.63 11.69
N ASP A 435 8.94 -17.02 10.46
CA ASP A 435 9.99 -18.00 10.18
C ASP A 435 11.05 -17.37 9.26
N LEU A 436 12.32 -17.59 9.60
CA LEU A 436 13.48 -17.14 8.85
C LEU A 436 13.98 -18.15 7.81
N ASN A 437 13.25 -19.26 7.58
CA ASN A 437 13.57 -20.27 6.57
C ASN A 437 14.99 -20.86 6.73
N GLY A 438 15.36 -21.20 7.96
CA GLY A 438 16.69 -21.76 8.23
C GLY A 438 17.83 -20.73 8.26
N LYS A 439 17.58 -19.44 7.97
CA LYS A 439 18.54 -18.36 8.21
C LYS A 439 18.69 -18.14 9.71
N LYS A 440 19.93 -17.99 10.17
CA LYS A 440 20.24 -17.70 11.58
C LYS A 440 20.13 -16.20 11.84
N LEU A 441 19.26 -15.80 12.76
CA LEU A 441 19.22 -14.42 13.25
C LEU A 441 20.49 -14.11 14.06
N ILE A 442 21.14 -12.99 13.77
CA ILE A 442 22.34 -12.52 14.48
C ILE A 442 22.01 -11.31 15.34
N GLU A 443 21.37 -10.30 14.75
CA GLU A 443 21.15 -8.99 15.35
C GLU A 443 19.84 -8.40 14.85
N ILE A 444 19.18 -7.63 15.71
CA ILE A 444 18.00 -6.84 15.38
C ILE A 444 18.32 -5.38 15.66
N THR A 445 18.15 -4.54 14.65
CA THR A 445 18.22 -3.08 14.79
C THR A 445 16.80 -2.51 14.78
N ASP A 446 16.43 -1.83 15.86
CA ASP A 446 15.11 -1.23 16.07
C ASP A 446 15.08 0.21 15.52
N PHE A 447 14.24 0.45 14.50
CA PHE A 447 14.07 1.76 13.87
C PHE A 447 12.81 2.50 14.34
N ASN A 448 12.15 2.04 15.41
CA ASN A 448 10.93 2.65 15.94
C ASN A 448 11.19 3.82 16.90
N LYS A 449 12.43 4.30 17.00
CA LYS A 449 12.86 5.37 17.91
C LYS A 449 13.85 6.28 17.19
N GLU A 450 13.96 7.52 17.67
CA GLU A 450 14.82 8.57 17.08
C GLU A 450 16.28 8.10 16.90
N ASN A 451 16.81 7.38 17.90
CA ASN A 451 18.11 6.73 17.78
C ASN A 451 17.90 5.23 17.58
N SER A 452 18.41 4.71 16.46
CA SER A 452 18.41 3.27 16.20
C SER A 452 19.16 2.54 17.31
N GLN A 453 18.54 1.50 17.86
CA GLN A 453 19.14 0.70 18.93
C GLN A 453 19.44 -0.71 18.44
N ASN A 454 20.69 -1.11 18.63
CA ASN A 454 21.16 -2.44 18.27
C ASN A 454 21.03 -3.36 19.48
N LYS A 455 20.51 -4.56 19.25
CA LYS A 455 20.48 -5.63 20.24
C LYS A 455 20.94 -6.92 19.60
N ALA A 456 21.89 -7.60 20.25
CA ALA A 456 22.15 -9.00 19.96
C ALA A 456 20.83 -9.78 20.04
N ALA A 457 20.67 -10.82 19.21
CA ALA A 457 19.46 -11.64 19.16
C ALA A 457 19.26 -12.51 20.43
N VAL A 458 19.26 -11.90 21.62
CA VAL A 458 19.01 -12.55 22.92
C VAL A 458 17.61 -13.20 22.94
N GLN A 459 16.68 -12.67 22.13
CA GLN A 459 15.44 -13.35 21.75
C GLN A 459 15.52 -13.72 20.26
N ASN A 460 15.67 -15.01 19.95
CA ASN A 460 15.50 -15.56 18.59
C ASN A 460 14.02 -15.54 18.12
N ASP A 461 13.16 -14.80 18.80
CA ASP A 461 11.72 -14.89 18.67
C ASP A 461 11.13 -13.58 18.15
N LEU A 462 11.00 -13.50 16.82
CA LEU A 462 10.42 -12.36 16.11
C LEU A 462 8.95 -12.11 16.47
N SER A 463 8.25 -13.10 17.04
CA SER A 463 6.84 -12.94 17.46
C SER A 463 6.68 -11.97 18.64
N LYS A 464 7.73 -11.79 19.45
CA LYS A 464 7.75 -10.91 20.63
C LYS A 464 8.07 -9.45 20.29
N LEU A 465 8.45 -9.16 19.04
CA LEU A 465 8.64 -7.79 18.61
C LEU A 465 7.32 -7.03 18.67
N LYS A 466 7.41 -5.75 19.05
CA LYS A 466 6.28 -4.83 18.92
C LYS A 466 6.07 -4.50 17.46
N ASP A 467 4.89 -4.04 17.10
CA ASP A 467 4.65 -3.53 15.76
C ASP A 467 5.58 -2.37 15.44
N GLY A 468 6.12 -2.36 14.23
CA GLY A 468 7.13 -1.41 13.81
C GLY A 468 8.11 -1.95 12.78
N ILE A 469 9.16 -1.16 12.56
CA ILE A 469 10.18 -1.37 11.53
C ILE A 469 11.50 -1.81 12.17
N TYR A 470 12.06 -2.88 11.62
CA TYR A 470 13.30 -3.48 12.06
C TYR A 470 14.21 -3.77 10.87
N LEU A 471 15.50 -3.85 11.13
CA LEU A 471 16.47 -4.40 10.20
C LEU A 471 17.10 -5.63 10.84
N LEU A 472 16.94 -6.78 10.19
CA LEU A 472 17.46 -8.06 10.67
C LEU A 472 18.82 -8.32 10.04
N LYS A 473 19.84 -8.58 10.86
CA LYS A 473 21.08 -9.18 10.39
C LYS A 473 20.94 -10.69 10.48
N VAL A 474 20.96 -11.35 9.33
CA VAL A 474 20.80 -12.81 9.24
C VAL A 474 22.03 -13.43 8.59
N SER A 475 22.29 -14.70 8.94
CA SER A 475 23.35 -15.51 8.33
C SER A 475 22.78 -16.72 7.62
N GLU A 476 23.33 -16.97 6.44
CA GLU A 476 23.03 -18.10 5.57
C GLU A 476 24.35 -18.54 4.93
N ASN A 477 24.72 -19.82 5.06
CA ASN A 477 25.97 -20.38 4.52
C ASN A 477 27.24 -19.57 4.88
N ASN A 478 27.34 -19.09 6.12
CA ASN A 478 28.42 -18.23 6.64
C ASN A 478 28.54 -16.83 6.00
N ALA A 479 27.63 -16.44 5.11
CA ALA A 479 27.50 -15.07 4.64
C ALA A 479 26.45 -14.33 5.50
N THR A 480 26.68 -13.05 5.76
CA THR A 480 25.73 -12.20 6.49
C THR A 480 25.06 -11.20 5.56
N GLN A 481 23.77 -10.96 5.76
CA GLN A 481 22.98 -10.00 5.00
C GLN A 481 22.01 -9.26 5.91
N PHE A 482 21.63 -8.05 5.52
CA PHE A 482 20.61 -7.26 6.20
C PHE A 482 19.27 -7.37 5.46
N VAL A 483 18.21 -7.63 6.21
CA VAL A 483 16.86 -7.83 5.68
C VAL A 483 15.90 -6.89 6.40
N PRO A 484 15.28 -5.92 5.68
CA PRO A 484 14.21 -5.11 6.24
C PRO A 484 13.02 -5.99 6.66
N TYR A 485 12.53 -5.76 7.87
CA TYR A 485 11.44 -6.53 8.46
C TYR A 485 10.37 -5.60 9.04
N ILE A 486 9.12 -5.85 8.62
CA ILE A 486 7.95 -5.20 9.16
C ILE A 486 7.28 -6.18 10.13
N LYS A 487 7.19 -5.79 11.41
CA LYS A 487 6.27 -6.42 12.34
C LYS A 487 4.96 -5.64 12.29
N ASN A 488 3.90 -6.28 11.83
CA ASN A 488 2.56 -5.71 11.81
C ASN A 488 1.57 -6.79 12.21
N THR A 489 1.02 -6.67 13.41
CA THR A 489 0.10 -7.67 13.96
C THR A 489 -1.17 -7.74 13.11
N PRO A 490 -1.56 -8.93 12.62
CA PRO A 490 -2.73 -9.07 11.75
C PRO A 490 -3.99 -8.53 12.41
N LYS A 491 -4.80 -7.80 11.65
CA LYS A 491 -6.05 -7.26 12.17
C LYS A 491 -7.05 -8.39 12.42
N THR A 492 -7.61 -8.43 13.62
CA THR A 492 -8.75 -9.31 13.92
C THR A 492 -10.02 -8.79 13.25
N VAL A 493 -10.69 -9.65 12.48
CA VAL A 493 -12.01 -9.40 11.88
C VAL A 493 -13.04 -10.33 12.48
N ALA A 494 -14.31 -9.92 12.45
CA ALA A 494 -15.39 -10.75 12.96
C ALA A 494 -15.59 -11.98 12.06
N GLU A 495 -15.97 -13.12 12.65
CA GLU A 495 -16.19 -14.36 11.90
C GLU A 495 -17.21 -14.16 10.77
N ASN A 496 -18.31 -13.45 11.02
CA ASN A 496 -19.36 -13.19 10.04
C ASN A 496 -18.95 -12.24 8.88
N GLU A 497 -17.82 -11.52 9.03
CA GLU A 497 -17.25 -10.66 7.99
C GLU A 497 -16.47 -11.48 6.97
N ILE A 498 -15.70 -12.48 7.44
CA ILE A 498 -14.77 -13.26 6.62
C ILE A 498 -15.30 -14.65 6.25
N VAL A 499 -16.14 -15.28 7.08
CA VAL A 499 -16.71 -16.60 6.77
C VAL A 499 -17.85 -16.44 5.77
N LYS A 500 -17.72 -17.16 4.65
CA LYS A 500 -18.73 -17.23 3.60
C LYS A 500 -19.80 -18.27 3.94
N SER A 501 -19.36 -19.47 4.32
CA SER A 501 -20.23 -20.59 4.68
C SER A 501 -19.44 -21.67 5.41
N GLU A 502 -20.15 -22.49 6.19
CA GLU A 502 -19.63 -23.72 6.76
C GLU A 502 -20.61 -24.85 6.46
N ASN A 503 -20.24 -25.78 5.58
CA ASN A 503 -21.09 -26.91 5.15
C ASN A 503 -20.27 -28.20 5.21
N ASN A 504 -20.83 -29.27 5.78
CA ASN A 504 -20.15 -30.56 5.92
C ASN A 504 -18.71 -30.42 6.44
N HIS A 505 -18.52 -29.63 7.51
CA HIS A 505 -17.23 -29.36 8.15
C HIS A 505 -16.19 -28.70 7.24
N ILE A 506 -16.61 -28.10 6.11
CA ILE A 506 -15.77 -27.29 5.23
C ILE A 506 -16.11 -25.82 5.45
N LEU A 507 -15.13 -25.06 5.92
CA LEU A 507 -15.20 -23.63 6.15
C LEU A 507 -14.68 -22.86 4.92
N SER A 508 -15.57 -22.17 4.24
CA SER A 508 -15.26 -21.29 3.10
C SER A 508 -15.20 -19.83 3.54
N LEU A 509 -14.30 -19.05 2.96
CA LEU A 509 -13.99 -17.68 3.33
C LEU A 509 -14.33 -16.73 2.18
N ARG A 510 -14.66 -15.47 2.49
CA ARG A 510 -14.91 -14.38 1.54
C ARG A 510 -13.59 -13.73 1.15
N ILE A 511 -12.68 -14.47 0.55
CA ILE A 511 -11.35 -13.99 0.15
C ILE A 511 -11.16 -14.16 -1.35
N ASN A 512 -10.25 -13.39 -1.94
CA ASN A 512 -9.78 -13.69 -3.29
C ASN A 512 -8.81 -14.88 -3.24
N GLU A 513 -9.22 -16.02 -3.78
CA GLU A 513 -8.44 -17.25 -3.77
C GLU A 513 -7.14 -17.12 -4.58
N ASP A 514 -7.08 -16.24 -5.60
CA ASP A 514 -5.88 -16.00 -6.40
C ASP A 514 -4.79 -15.25 -5.63
N GLU A 515 -5.19 -14.45 -4.65
CA GLU A 515 -4.28 -13.66 -3.82
C GLU A 515 -3.88 -14.39 -2.52
N LEU A 516 -4.52 -15.52 -2.22
CA LEU A 516 -4.24 -16.29 -1.01
C LEU A 516 -2.84 -16.93 -1.09
N LYS A 517 -2.00 -16.72 -0.09
CA LYS A 517 -0.72 -17.43 0.06
C LYS A 517 -0.91 -18.66 0.94
N SER A 518 -1.42 -18.45 2.16
CA SER A 518 -1.65 -19.52 3.13
C SER A 518 -2.68 -19.12 4.18
N ILE A 519 -3.18 -20.12 4.90
CA ILE A 519 -3.98 -19.95 6.12
C ILE A 519 -3.27 -20.71 7.23
N ASN A 520 -2.76 -20.00 8.23
CA ASN A 520 -2.13 -20.60 9.40
C ASN A 520 -3.17 -20.71 10.52
N ILE A 521 -3.25 -21.87 11.15
CA ILE A 521 -4.21 -22.16 12.20
C ILE A 521 -3.45 -22.39 13.49
N PHE A 522 -3.78 -21.60 14.51
CA PHE A 522 -3.14 -21.62 15.81
C PHE A 522 -4.14 -22.01 16.90
N ASP A 523 -3.65 -22.72 17.92
CA ASP A 523 -4.40 -22.96 19.15
C ASP A 523 -4.47 -21.69 20.04
N GLN A 524 -5.05 -21.83 21.23
CA GLN A 524 -5.20 -20.74 22.20
C GLN A 524 -3.86 -20.20 22.71
N ASP A 525 -2.83 -21.05 22.73
CA ASP A 525 -1.46 -20.70 23.15
C ASP A 525 -0.60 -20.16 21.99
N LYS A 526 -1.22 -19.91 20.82
CA LYS A 526 -0.56 -19.46 19.58
C LYS A 526 0.49 -20.44 19.04
N ASN A 527 0.36 -21.73 19.36
CA ASN A 527 1.12 -22.76 18.68
C ASN A 527 0.51 -23.03 17.30
N LEU A 528 1.36 -23.11 16.28
CA LEU A 528 0.93 -23.43 14.92
C LEU A 528 0.50 -24.90 14.86
N ILE A 529 -0.79 -25.13 14.60
CA ILE A 529 -1.39 -26.47 14.48
C ILE A 529 -1.34 -26.95 13.04
N LYS A 530 -1.67 -26.07 12.08
CA LYS A 530 -1.72 -26.42 10.66
C LYS A 530 -1.55 -25.21 9.77
N THR A 531 -0.83 -25.38 8.66
CA THR A 531 -0.83 -24.42 7.55
C THR A 531 -1.55 -25.04 6.37
N ILE A 532 -2.53 -24.31 5.83
CA ILE A 532 -3.27 -24.66 4.62
C ILE A 532 -2.71 -23.81 3.48
N THR A 533 -2.16 -24.47 2.47
CA THR A 533 -1.68 -23.80 1.26
C THR A 533 -2.85 -23.38 0.37
N ARG A 534 -2.65 -22.38 -0.49
CA ARG A 534 -3.63 -22.00 -1.52
C ARG A 534 -4.17 -23.20 -2.31
N LYS A 535 -3.26 -24.08 -2.77
CA LYS A 535 -3.60 -25.29 -3.51
C LYS A 535 -4.57 -26.18 -2.72
N ASN A 536 -4.25 -26.47 -1.47
CA ASN A 536 -5.10 -27.31 -0.62
C ASN A 536 -6.45 -26.64 -0.33
N TYR A 537 -6.50 -25.32 -0.19
CA TYR A 537 -7.75 -24.59 0.01
C TYR A 537 -8.68 -24.73 -1.21
N ILE A 538 -8.16 -24.50 -2.41
CA ILE A 538 -8.91 -24.59 -3.68
C ILE A 538 -9.38 -26.04 -3.91
N GLU A 539 -8.49 -27.03 -3.79
CA GLU A 539 -8.84 -28.44 -4.02
C GLU A 539 -9.94 -28.95 -3.09
N ASN A 540 -10.03 -28.40 -1.87
CA ASN A 540 -11.03 -28.78 -0.88
C ASN A 540 -12.23 -27.83 -0.81
N ASN A 541 -12.31 -26.82 -1.69
CA ASN A 541 -13.32 -25.75 -1.64
C ASN A 541 -13.42 -25.06 -0.26
N GLY A 542 -12.32 -24.96 0.47
CA GLY A 542 -12.28 -24.40 1.82
C GLY A 542 -11.35 -25.15 2.78
N ILE A 543 -11.56 -24.90 4.08
CA ILE A 543 -10.81 -25.48 5.18
C ILE A 543 -11.59 -26.65 5.78
N LYS A 544 -11.06 -27.87 5.71
CA LYS A 544 -11.62 -29.06 6.37
C LYS A 544 -11.38 -29.00 7.88
N LEU A 545 -12.46 -29.09 8.67
CA LEU A 545 -12.45 -28.99 10.13
C LEU A 545 -12.47 -30.35 10.87
N ASP A 546 -12.54 -31.47 10.14
CA ASP A 546 -12.78 -32.83 10.71
C ASP A 546 -11.76 -33.31 11.74
N ASN A 547 -10.53 -32.77 11.71
CA ASN A 547 -9.40 -33.22 12.55
C ASN A 547 -8.96 -32.18 13.58
N PHE A 548 -9.86 -31.27 13.96
CA PHE A 548 -9.59 -30.27 15.00
C PHE A 548 -10.27 -30.67 16.32
N ASP A 549 -9.57 -30.44 17.42
CA ASP A 549 -10.11 -30.64 18.75
C ASP A 549 -11.21 -29.62 19.07
N SER A 550 -12.03 -29.91 20.07
CA SER A 550 -13.11 -29.01 20.48
C SER A 550 -12.57 -27.81 21.27
N GLN A 551 -12.04 -26.80 20.59
CA GLN A 551 -11.52 -25.58 21.20
C GLN A 551 -11.65 -24.37 20.27
N GLU A 552 -11.23 -23.19 20.77
CA GLU A 552 -11.10 -22.00 19.94
C GLU A 552 -9.76 -21.98 19.22
N TYR A 553 -9.78 -21.68 17.93
CA TYR A 553 -8.60 -21.53 17.09
C TYR A 553 -8.52 -20.11 16.52
N THR A 554 -7.30 -19.61 16.34
CA THR A 554 -7.02 -18.42 15.55
C THR A 554 -6.64 -18.83 14.13
N PHE A 555 -7.36 -18.31 13.14
CA PHE A 555 -7.03 -18.45 11.72
C PHE A 555 -6.36 -17.17 11.26
N GLU A 556 -5.10 -17.24 10.85
CA GLU A 556 -4.37 -16.16 10.19
C GLU A 556 -4.41 -16.39 8.68
N ILE A 557 -5.07 -15.48 7.96
CA ILE A 557 -5.13 -15.46 6.50
C ILE A 557 -3.98 -14.59 6.01
N VAL A 558 -3.08 -15.19 5.25
CA VAL A 558 -1.95 -14.51 4.63
C VAL A 558 -2.21 -14.41 3.13
N SER A 559 -2.38 -13.19 2.65
CA SER A 559 -2.60 -12.89 1.23
C SER A 559 -1.42 -12.10 0.64
N GLU A 560 -1.49 -11.80 -0.66
CA GLU A 560 -0.53 -10.92 -1.31
C GLU A 560 -0.51 -9.51 -0.69
N TYR A 561 -1.68 -8.97 -0.32
CA TYR A 561 -1.81 -7.56 0.04
C TYR A 561 -2.06 -7.30 1.53
N TYR A 562 -2.71 -8.22 2.24
CA TYR A 562 -3.08 -8.07 3.65
C TYR A 562 -2.88 -9.35 4.44
N ASN A 563 -2.75 -9.20 5.76
CA ASN A 563 -2.87 -10.27 6.74
C ASN A 563 -4.04 -10.00 7.68
N LEU A 564 -4.97 -10.94 7.76
CA LEU A 564 -6.12 -10.87 8.66
C LEU A 564 -6.12 -12.04 9.61
N GLN A 565 -6.79 -11.89 10.75
CA GLN A 565 -7.08 -13.02 11.61
C GLN A 565 -8.55 -13.03 12.02
N PHE A 566 -9.10 -14.22 12.26
CA PHE A 566 -10.37 -14.36 12.97
C PHE A 566 -10.28 -15.56 13.91
N ASN A 567 -11.07 -15.52 14.97
CA ASN A 567 -11.19 -16.65 15.88
C ASN A 567 -12.44 -17.44 15.54
N LYS A 568 -12.35 -18.76 15.66
CA LYS A 568 -13.50 -19.65 15.52
C LYS A 568 -13.40 -20.78 16.54
N LYS A 569 -14.49 -20.97 17.28
CA LYS A 569 -14.68 -22.16 18.10
C LYS A 569 -15.08 -23.32 17.20
N ILE A 570 -14.26 -24.37 17.19
CA ILE A 570 -14.61 -25.63 16.53
C ILE A 570 -15.20 -26.51 17.62
N GLU A 571 -16.43 -26.96 17.43
CA GLU A 571 -17.04 -27.95 18.30
C GLU A 571 -16.83 -29.31 17.64
N ASN A 572 -16.06 -30.18 18.28
CA ASN A 572 -15.84 -31.52 17.76
C ASN A 572 -17.17 -32.27 17.84
N SER A 573 -17.78 -32.55 16.70
CA SER A 573 -19.02 -33.31 16.60
C SER A 573 -18.83 -34.80 16.89
N ASN A 574 -17.72 -35.20 17.52
CA ASN A 574 -17.51 -36.56 18.02
C ASN A 574 -18.36 -36.91 19.26
N SER A 575 -19.28 -36.02 19.69
CA SER A 575 -20.28 -36.33 20.72
C SER A 575 -21.69 -35.80 20.43
N ARG A 576 -22.11 -35.74 19.16
CA ARG A 576 -23.55 -35.63 18.87
C ARG A 576 -24.07 -36.92 18.25
N GLU A 577 -24.86 -37.64 19.05
CA GLU A 577 -25.99 -38.46 18.59
C GLU A 577 -26.71 -37.74 17.44
N THR A 578 -26.29 -37.99 16.20
CA THR A 578 -26.83 -37.32 15.03
C THR A 578 -27.96 -38.19 14.49
N VAL A 579 -29.17 -37.67 14.57
CA VAL A 579 -30.32 -38.21 13.86
C VAL A 579 -30.39 -37.49 12.52
N ASP A 580 -30.00 -38.20 11.48
CA ASP A 580 -30.03 -37.73 10.11
C ASP A 580 -31.40 -37.98 9.49
N ILE A 581 -31.98 -36.95 8.88
CA ILE A 581 -33.37 -36.97 8.38
C ILE A 581 -33.36 -36.32 6.99
N PHE A 582 -33.72 -37.10 5.97
CA PHE A 582 -33.68 -36.69 4.58
C PHE A 582 -34.85 -37.28 3.77
N ALA A 583 -35.19 -36.63 2.67
CA ALA A 583 -36.25 -37.06 1.76
C ALA A 583 -35.67 -37.76 0.53
N GLN A 584 -36.21 -38.92 0.16
CA GLN A 584 -35.82 -39.65 -1.06
C GLN A 584 -37.02 -40.43 -1.60
N ASN A 585 -37.26 -40.39 -2.91
CA ASN A 585 -38.34 -41.13 -3.59
C ASN A 585 -39.73 -40.94 -2.96
N LYS A 586 -40.07 -39.69 -2.60
CA LYS A 586 -41.31 -39.32 -1.90
C LYS A 586 -41.48 -39.95 -0.51
N MET A 587 -40.39 -40.39 0.13
CA MET A 587 -40.39 -40.92 1.50
C MET A 587 -39.42 -40.13 2.37
N ILE A 588 -39.69 -40.07 3.67
CA ILE A 588 -38.81 -39.51 4.68
C ILE A 588 -38.01 -40.66 5.30
N ASN A 589 -36.69 -40.56 5.22
CA ASN A 589 -35.75 -41.52 5.77
C ASN A 589 -35.08 -40.90 7.00
N ILE A 590 -34.93 -41.70 8.04
CA ILE A 590 -34.33 -41.33 9.31
C ILE A 590 -33.26 -42.36 9.63
N ARG A 591 -32.07 -41.89 9.96
CA ARG A 591 -30.96 -42.70 10.49
C ARG A 591 -30.48 -42.09 11.79
N SER A 592 -30.17 -42.91 12.76
CA SER A 592 -29.82 -42.47 14.10
C SER A 592 -28.71 -43.32 14.70
N GLY A 593 -27.81 -42.69 15.46
CA GLY A 593 -26.83 -43.40 16.29
C GLY A 593 -27.46 -44.15 17.48
N GLU A 594 -28.70 -43.82 17.85
CA GLU A 594 -29.47 -44.42 18.96
C GLU A 594 -30.79 -45.04 18.44
N GLU A 595 -31.34 -46.03 19.15
CA GLU A 595 -32.62 -46.65 18.82
C GLU A 595 -33.77 -45.61 18.89
N ILE A 596 -34.49 -45.48 17.79
CA ILE A 596 -35.69 -44.65 17.72
C ILE A 596 -36.80 -45.40 18.42
N LYS A 597 -37.49 -44.76 19.38
CA LYS A 597 -38.68 -45.30 20.07
C LYS A 597 -39.96 -45.04 19.28
N ASN A 598 -40.13 -43.83 18.74
CA ASN A 598 -41.33 -43.46 17.98
C ASN A 598 -41.01 -42.39 16.94
N VAL A 599 -41.67 -42.47 15.77
CA VAL A 599 -41.64 -41.43 14.74
C VAL A 599 -43.08 -41.01 14.43
N THR A 600 -43.34 -39.72 14.51
CA THR A 600 -44.63 -39.11 14.19
C THR A 600 -44.44 -38.05 13.12
N ILE A 601 -45.20 -38.17 12.02
CA ILE A 601 -45.14 -37.25 10.88
C ILE A 601 -46.48 -36.52 10.79
N TYR A 602 -46.42 -35.20 10.76
CA TYR A 602 -47.56 -34.32 10.56
C TYR A 602 -47.42 -33.58 9.23
N SER A 603 -48.55 -33.23 8.61
CA SER A 603 -48.57 -32.21 7.56
C SER A 603 -48.26 -30.83 8.16
N ILE A 604 -47.93 -29.85 7.32
CA ILE A 604 -47.73 -28.47 7.78
C ILE A 604 -49.01 -27.85 8.39
N SER A 605 -50.20 -28.37 8.09
CA SER A 605 -51.47 -27.94 8.69
C SER A 605 -51.74 -28.60 10.05
N GLY A 606 -50.85 -29.47 10.52
CA GLY A 606 -50.97 -30.16 11.82
C GLY A 606 -51.76 -31.48 11.76
N GLU A 607 -52.14 -31.94 10.57
CA GLU A 607 -52.79 -33.24 10.39
C GLU A 607 -51.79 -34.36 10.65
N LEU A 608 -52.15 -35.36 11.46
CA LEU A 608 -51.30 -36.52 11.70
C LEU A 608 -51.32 -37.45 10.47
N ILE A 609 -50.16 -37.63 9.85
CA ILE A 609 -49.99 -38.42 8.63
C ILE A 609 -49.53 -39.84 8.95
N GLN A 610 -48.61 -39.98 9.90
CA GLN A 610 -48.04 -41.28 10.25
C GLN A 610 -47.54 -41.27 11.70
N ASN A 611 -47.75 -42.35 12.43
CA ASN A 611 -47.20 -42.56 13.78
C ASN A 611 -46.75 -44.01 13.92
N ASN A 612 -45.47 -44.23 14.14
CA ASN A 612 -44.89 -45.57 14.17
C ASN A 612 -43.88 -45.70 15.30
N GLU A 613 -44.15 -46.64 16.19
CA GLU A 613 -43.15 -47.13 17.12
C GLU A 613 -42.08 -47.90 16.35
N SER A 614 -40.82 -47.61 16.68
CA SER A 614 -39.65 -48.31 16.16
C SER A 614 -38.82 -48.75 17.36
N ASN A 615 -37.94 -49.72 17.16
CA ASN A 615 -36.86 -50.05 18.08
C ASN A 615 -35.58 -50.26 17.28
N LYS A 616 -35.44 -49.49 16.20
CA LYS A 616 -34.35 -49.58 15.23
C LYS A 616 -33.70 -48.22 15.09
N ASN A 617 -32.46 -48.24 14.65
CA ASN A 617 -31.67 -47.04 14.35
C ASN A 617 -32.07 -46.40 13.02
N GLU A 618 -32.96 -47.03 12.24
CA GLU A 618 -33.45 -46.53 10.97
C GLU A 618 -34.97 -46.57 10.89
N PHE A 619 -35.55 -45.60 10.20
CA PHE A 619 -36.98 -45.54 9.89
C PHE A 619 -37.19 -44.97 8.48
N ILE A 620 -38.17 -45.52 7.77
CA ILE A 620 -38.59 -45.05 6.44
C ILE A 620 -40.11 -44.85 6.48
N SER A 621 -40.58 -43.67 6.09
CA SER A 621 -42.01 -43.38 6.02
C SER A 621 -42.68 -44.10 4.84
N ASN A 622 -44.01 -44.13 4.86
CA ASN A 622 -44.76 -44.45 3.65
C ASN A 622 -44.51 -43.40 2.55
N GLN A 623 -44.91 -43.69 1.30
CA GLN A 623 -44.89 -42.68 0.26
C GLN A 623 -45.85 -41.53 0.59
N LEU A 624 -45.32 -40.31 0.55
CA LEU A 624 -46.02 -39.07 0.87
C LEU A 624 -46.22 -38.22 -0.39
N GLN A 625 -47.23 -37.36 -0.38
CA GLN A 625 -47.42 -36.40 -1.46
C GLN A 625 -46.36 -35.27 -1.39
N PRO A 626 -46.05 -34.58 -2.50
CA PRO A 626 -45.19 -33.40 -2.45
C PRO A 626 -45.75 -32.36 -1.48
N GLY A 627 -44.90 -31.85 -0.59
CA GLY A 627 -45.38 -31.03 0.51
C GLY A 627 -44.36 -30.82 1.60
N VAL A 628 -44.80 -30.15 2.67
CA VAL A 628 -43.95 -29.88 3.83
C VAL A 628 -44.53 -30.58 5.04
N TYR A 629 -43.67 -31.30 5.75
CA TYR A 629 -44.02 -32.16 6.87
C TYR A 629 -43.21 -31.80 8.11
N ILE A 630 -43.81 -32.04 9.28
CA ILE A 630 -43.14 -31.93 10.58
C ILE A 630 -42.92 -33.34 11.09
N VAL A 631 -41.67 -33.72 11.29
CA VAL A 631 -41.25 -35.05 11.74
C VAL A 631 -40.79 -34.94 13.18
N ASN A 632 -41.51 -35.57 14.08
CA ASN A 632 -41.19 -35.68 15.49
C ASN A 632 -40.67 -37.09 15.78
N ILE A 633 -39.53 -37.18 16.44
CA ILE A 633 -38.83 -38.44 16.72
C ILE A 633 -38.58 -38.51 18.21
N SER A 634 -39.10 -39.54 18.87
CA SER A 634 -38.75 -39.87 20.24
C SER A 634 -37.73 -41.00 20.24
N MET A 635 -36.63 -40.81 20.94
CA MET A 635 -35.56 -41.78 21.12
C MET A 635 -35.80 -42.64 22.38
N LYS A 636 -35.16 -43.80 22.49
CA LYS A 636 -35.27 -44.63 23.70
C LYS A 636 -34.69 -43.98 24.95
N SER A 637 -33.69 -43.12 24.80
CA SER A 637 -33.10 -42.26 25.82
C SER A 637 -34.08 -41.25 26.41
N GLY A 638 -35.27 -41.09 25.79
CA GLY A 638 -36.27 -40.09 26.17
C GLY A 638 -36.09 -38.75 25.45
N LYS A 639 -35.02 -38.59 24.65
CA LYS A 639 -34.79 -37.40 23.82
C LYS A 639 -35.84 -37.29 22.71
N THR A 640 -36.33 -36.08 22.44
CA THR A 640 -37.27 -35.81 21.34
C THR A 640 -36.67 -34.82 20.34
N ILE A 641 -36.78 -35.10 19.05
CA ILE A 641 -36.24 -34.29 17.95
C ILE A 641 -37.37 -33.95 17.00
N ASN A 642 -37.51 -32.67 16.64
CA ASN A 642 -38.54 -32.20 15.71
C ASN A 642 -37.86 -31.52 14.52
N LYS A 643 -38.16 -31.93 13.29
CA LYS A 643 -37.57 -31.37 12.07
C LYS A 643 -38.62 -31.17 10.99
N LYS A 644 -38.54 -30.03 10.30
CA LYS A 644 -39.35 -29.75 9.11
C LYS A 644 -38.66 -30.34 7.89
N VAL A 645 -39.39 -31.14 7.12
CA VAL A 645 -38.89 -31.82 5.91
C VAL A 645 -39.76 -31.43 4.73
N LYS A 646 -39.13 -30.97 3.64
CA LYS A 646 -39.80 -30.69 2.37
C LYS A 646 -39.55 -31.86 1.43
N LEU A 647 -40.63 -32.44 0.92
CA LEU A 647 -40.66 -33.54 -0.05
C LEU A 647 -40.92 -33.03 -1.46
#